data_AF-A0ABD7M7U0-F1
#
_entry.id   AF-A0ABD7M7U0-F1
#
_cell.length_a   1.000
_cell.length_b   1.000
_cell.length_c   1.000
_cell.angle_alpha   90.00
_cell.angle_beta   90.00
_cell.angle_gamma   90.00
#
_symmetry.space_group_name_H-M   'P 1'
#
loop_
_entity.id
_entity.type
_entity.pdbx_description
1 polymer ?
#
loop_
_entity_poly.entity_id
_entity_poly.type
_entity_poly.pdbx_seq_one_letter_code
_entity_poly.pdbx_strand_id
1 'polypeptide(L)'
;MGETEAVRGYPSHWEADVVLRDGATAHLRPISPEDAAELQRMHAGQSENSIYLRYFTYKSELSAKDLDRFTHVDHRDRVAFVITRGGRLLGVGRYDRYGDSDAAEVAFNISDAAQGRGLGSILMEHLAVAARENGIRRFTAEVLPENRKMLSVFQESGFEVTRRFEDGVVAVEFPIDPTARWRAVVESREHRAESRSVAELVEPASVAVVGASRDPQAVGSLVLRHVLEAGFTGAVHAVNRAAEDVQGLTAHRSLADIGEPVDLVVVAVPADEVEALIPEAAAAGAQGLVVLTSGYADAGAEGLEAQRRLVSLARAHGMRVIGPASAGLVRTDPAIRLNASPSPGLAQRGPVGLFSQSGAVGAMVSAGVKRRGVGISTSISAGNRADVSGNDAMQFFEADPHTAAVGVYLESFGNPRKFSRIARRLSRTKPVVVVRSDVTGRFLPPGHETRTTQAPEGTVDSMLDQTGVLEAHTHEAMLDILMAVASQPLPTGHRVVLVADSLALDRLGRDAAAEAGLEVTATVGLVGSEQGIAPPAETLVSAVRDAVRHEQADAVVVLARLGLHQADDEPERLAHALADATRDARIPVLGCLTDVVSPRYRGATLGAAGPVDDDAEPGSLQPGLPFYPSPQQAMTVLGALADYVHWRRQEVGEPLEPTGLHPHEAEELVEAAAARAEGTELVRLSDEETETLLGHYGITVLPSARFETADEAVAAAERLGFPVALKAVDPHLRHRLDLGGVRLNVVDADSLRRNVEHMRRLLAPFGVRELEVQAMAPAGQACMLTALEDPLLGPVVSFGIAGDATDLLGDWVHRVPPLTDRDVARMVRAPRAAVKLRGTGGVPSVDLAALEDLVGRVSVLKDDLPQVARLRFAPVLAAPEGVTVLQAEVHVANAARRTDSARRALRGR
;
A
#
# COMPACT_ATOMS: atom_id res chain seq x y z
N MET A 1 20.05 29.16 41.23
CA MET A 1 21.07 28.10 41.12
C MET A 1 20.31 26.85 40.71
N GLY A 2 19.76 26.83 39.50
CA GLY A 2 20.47 26.45 38.29
C GLY A 2 19.77 25.17 37.81
N GLU A 3 18.54 25.32 37.33
CA GLU A 3 17.85 24.26 36.60
C GLU A 3 18.63 24.04 35.30
N THR A 4 19.38 22.95 35.24
CA THR A 4 19.99 22.50 34.00
C THR A 4 18.85 22.04 33.10
N GLU A 5 18.41 22.91 32.20
CA GLU A 5 17.58 22.54 31.05
C GLU A 5 18.23 21.34 30.38
N ALA A 6 17.55 20.20 30.41
CA ALA A 6 17.99 19.00 29.72
C ALA A 6 17.92 19.29 28.21
N VAL A 7 19.05 19.63 27.60
CA VAL A 7 19.18 19.73 26.14
C VAL A 7 18.74 18.38 25.57
N ARG A 8 17.56 18.33 24.94
CA ARG A 8 17.15 17.16 24.16
C ARG A 8 18.22 16.94 23.09
N GLY A 9 18.77 15.72 23.04
CA GLY A 9 19.79 15.35 22.08
C GLY A 9 19.28 15.41 20.63
N TYR A 10 20.21 15.27 19.67
CA TYR A 10 19.92 15.29 18.24
C TYR A 10 18.75 14.35 17.85
N PRO A 11 17.68 14.87 17.21
CA PRO A 11 16.48 14.08 16.91
C PRO A 11 16.68 13.24 15.64
N SER A 12 17.42 12.14 15.75
CA SER A 12 17.72 11.24 14.62
C SER A 12 16.49 10.67 13.92
N HIS A 13 15.38 10.52 14.65
CA HIS A 13 14.10 10.07 14.09
C HIS A 13 13.45 11.07 13.10
N TRP A 14 13.98 12.30 12.97
CA TRP A 14 13.56 13.28 11.97
C TRP A 14 14.31 13.15 10.63
N GLU A 15 15.36 12.33 10.57
CA GLU A 15 16.07 12.07 9.32
C GLU A 15 15.21 11.28 8.32
N ALA A 16 15.39 11.59 7.04
CA ALA A 16 14.69 10.90 5.96
C ALA A 16 15.47 11.02 4.65
N ASP A 17 15.52 9.94 3.88
CA ASP A 17 15.86 10.05 2.46
C ASP A 17 14.60 10.45 1.68
N VAL A 18 14.72 11.42 0.78
CA VAL A 18 13.61 11.98 0.01
C VAL A 18 13.85 11.83 -1.48
N VAL A 19 12.78 11.57 -2.23
CA VAL A 19 12.81 11.62 -3.71
C VAL A 19 12.42 13.03 -4.14
N LEU A 20 13.24 13.67 -4.95
CA LEU A 20 13.03 15.02 -5.47
C LEU A 20 12.10 15.01 -6.68
N ARG A 21 11.64 16.19 -7.13
CA ARG A 21 10.71 16.31 -8.26
C ARG A 21 11.26 15.75 -9.58
N ASP A 22 12.58 15.74 -9.72
CA ASP A 22 13.30 15.19 -10.87
C ASP A 22 13.64 13.70 -10.72
N GLY A 23 13.15 13.01 -9.68
CA GLY A 23 13.37 11.57 -9.46
C GLY A 23 14.66 11.22 -8.73
N ALA A 24 15.59 12.16 -8.59
CA ALA A 24 16.84 11.96 -7.83
C ALA A 24 16.57 11.86 -6.33
N THR A 25 17.45 11.17 -5.61
CA THR A 25 17.39 11.09 -4.14
C THR A 25 18.21 12.20 -3.47
N ALA A 26 17.83 12.55 -2.25
CA ALA A 26 18.59 13.43 -1.37
C ALA A 26 18.33 13.06 0.10
N HIS A 27 19.22 13.49 0.99
CA HIS A 27 19.13 13.19 2.41
C HIS A 27 18.68 14.42 3.20
N LEU A 28 17.55 14.32 3.89
CA LEU A 28 17.02 15.32 4.82
C LEU A 28 17.40 14.94 6.26
N ARG A 29 17.95 15.90 7.01
CA ARG A 29 18.25 15.72 8.43
C ARG A 29 18.23 17.03 9.22
N PRO A 30 18.08 17.00 10.55
CA PRO A 30 18.31 18.19 11.36
C PRO A 30 19.69 18.80 11.09
N ILE A 31 19.77 20.13 11.14
CA ILE A 31 21.05 20.83 11.03
C ILE A 31 21.93 20.51 12.24
N SER A 32 23.25 20.46 12.04
CA SER A 32 24.23 20.36 13.12
C SER A 32 25.24 21.51 13.07
N PRO A 33 25.96 21.78 14.18
CA PRO A 33 27.05 22.77 14.19
C PRO A 33 28.11 22.57 13.11
N GLU A 34 28.34 21.32 12.69
CA GLU A 34 29.32 20.94 11.66
C GLU A 34 28.95 21.46 10.26
N ASP A 35 27.68 21.80 10.03
CA ASP A 35 27.19 22.30 8.74
C ASP A 35 27.61 23.74 8.44
N ALA A 36 28.19 24.47 9.40
CA ALA A 36 28.51 25.89 9.25
C ALA A 36 29.36 26.19 7.99
N ALA A 37 30.34 25.33 7.69
CA ALA A 37 31.21 25.50 6.54
C ALA A 37 30.52 25.23 5.20
N GLU A 38 29.63 24.24 5.14
CA GLU A 38 28.81 23.98 3.93
C GLU A 38 27.71 25.03 3.77
N LEU A 39 27.11 25.51 4.87
CA LEU A 39 26.10 26.58 4.85
C LEU A 39 26.69 27.87 4.31
N GLN A 40 27.89 28.24 4.75
CA GLN A 40 28.62 29.38 4.22
C GLN A 40 28.92 29.22 2.73
N ARG A 41 29.35 28.02 2.30
CA ARG A 41 29.61 27.73 0.88
C ARG A 41 28.34 27.80 0.03
N MET A 42 27.24 27.25 0.53
CA MET A 42 25.94 27.32 -0.14
C MET A 42 25.49 28.77 -0.27
N HIS A 43 25.62 29.59 0.79
CA HIS A 43 25.26 31.01 0.79
C HIS A 43 26.11 31.82 -0.20
N ALA A 44 27.43 31.67 -0.17
CA ALA A 44 28.35 32.37 -1.06
C ALA A 44 28.16 32.00 -2.55
N GLY A 45 27.59 30.83 -2.83
CA GLY A 45 27.26 30.39 -4.18
C GLY A 45 25.91 30.91 -4.73
N GLN A 46 25.16 31.70 -3.97
CA GLN A 46 23.86 32.23 -4.40
C GLN A 46 23.99 33.54 -5.15
N SER A 47 23.05 33.80 -6.07
CA SER A 47 22.90 35.11 -6.69
C SER A 47 22.52 36.19 -5.68
N GLU A 48 22.92 37.43 -5.95
CA GLU A 48 22.57 38.60 -5.12
C GLU A 48 21.06 38.72 -4.94
N ASN A 49 20.29 38.40 -5.99
CA ASN A 49 18.84 38.40 -5.96
C ASN A 49 18.27 37.35 -4.98
N SER A 50 18.76 36.11 -4.99
CA SER A 50 18.31 35.08 -4.04
C SER A 50 18.64 35.45 -2.59
N ILE A 51 19.82 36.03 -2.34
CA ILE A 51 20.22 36.54 -1.02
C ILE A 51 19.28 37.67 -0.57
N TYR A 52 19.03 38.64 -1.45
CA TYR A 52 18.13 39.76 -1.16
C TYR A 52 16.71 39.28 -0.85
N LEU A 53 16.17 38.37 -1.65
CA LEU A 53 14.83 37.80 -1.45
C LEU A 53 14.68 37.01 -0.14
N ARG A 54 15.78 36.51 0.43
CA ARG A 54 15.79 35.76 1.70
C ARG A 54 15.97 36.65 2.92
N TYR A 55 16.90 37.61 2.85
CA TYR A 55 17.36 38.38 4.01
C TYR A 55 16.92 39.84 3.98
N PHE A 56 16.22 40.29 2.93
CA PHE A 56 15.73 41.66 2.74
C PHE A 56 16.88 42.69 2.64
N THR A 57 18.11 42.19 2.61
CA THR A 57 19.35 42.92 2.42
C THR A 57 20.34 42.02 1.71
N TYR A 58 21.26 42.60 0.95
CA TYR A 58 22.39 41.86 0.43
C TYR A 58 23.40 41.60 1.54
N LYS A 59 23.85 40.35 1.66
CA LYS A 59 24.94 39.89 2.52
C LYS A 59 25.81 38.95 1.69
N SER A 60 27.00 39.37 1.27
CA SER A 60 27.91 38.50 0.49
C SER A 60 28.32 37.24 1.27
N GLU A 61 28.42 37.35 2.59
CA GLU A 61 28.78 36.27 3.50
C GLU A 61 27.92 36.32 4.77
N LEU A 62 27.71 35.16 5.41
CA LEU A 62 27.11 35.11 6.74
C LEU A 62 28.18 35.44 7.79
N SER A 63 27.81 36.26 8.78
CA SER A 63 28.72 36.54 9.90
C SER A 63 28.94 35.28 10.75
N ALA A 64 30.03 35.21 11.51
CA ALA A 64 30.26 34.10 12.44
C ALA A 64 29.10 33.93 13.44
N LYS A 65 28.48 35.05 13.85
CA LYS A 65 27.29 35.05 14.71
C LYS A 65 26.05 34.51 14.00
N ASP A 66 25.86 34.83 12.71
CA ASP A 66 24.76 34.28 11.92
C ASP A 66 24.93 32.78 11.74
N LEU A 67 26.14 32.30 11.37
CA LEU A 67 26.44 30.88 11.24
C LEU A 67 26.19 30.12 12.54
N ASP A 68 26.72 30.62 13.66
CA ASP A 68 26.53 30.05 14.99
C ASP A 68 25.04 29.96 15.35
N ARG A 69 24.29 31.06 15.23
CA ARG A 69 22.85 31.09 15.45
C ARG A 69 22.11 30.11 14.54
N PHE A 70 22.57 29.95 13.30
CA PHE A 70 21.86 29.19 12.28
C PHE A 70 22.09 27.68 12.35
N THR A 71 23.18 27.24 12.99
CA THR A 71 23.52 25.82 13.13
C THR A 71 23.33 25.28 14.55
N HIS A 72 23.30 26.15 15.57
CA HIS A 72 22.98 25.78 16.96
C HIS A 72 21.49 26.03 17.25
N VAL A 73 20.72 24.95 17.26
CA VAL A 73 19.27 24.92 17.50
C VAL A 73 18.93 23.98 18.65
N ASP A 74 17.83 24.24 19.36
CA ASP A 74 17.40 23.48 20.55
C ASP A 74 16.47 22.29 20.21
N HIS A 75 16.08 22.15 18.94
CA HIS A 75 15.17 21.13 18.44
C HIS A 75 13.74 21.17 19.04
N ARG A 76 13.34 22.29 19.63
CA ARG A 76 12.00 22.51 20.21
C ARG A 76 11.38 23.81 19.71
N ASP A 77 11.98 24.92 20.13
CA ASP A 77 11.53 26.28 19.82
C ASP A 77 12.25 26.81 18.59
N ARG A 78 13.46 26.31 18.35
CA ARG A 78 14.25 26.57 17.16
C ARG A 78 14.57 25.23 16.50
N VAL A 79 14.09 25.06 15.28
CA VAL A 79 14.33 23.83 14.49
C VAL A 79 14.79 24.22 13.10
N ALA A 80 15.80 23.51 12.59
CA ALA A 80 16.22 23.64 11.21
C ALA A 80 16.55 22.28 10.60
N PHE A 81 16.12 22.08 9.36
CA PHE A 81 16.43 20.94 8.52
C PHE A 81 17.32 21.36 7.36
N VAL A 82 18.22 20.45 6.96
CA VAL A 82 19.03 20.57 5.76
C VAL A 82 18.71 19.42 4.81
N ILE A 83 18.76 19.69 3.50
CA ILE A 83 18.73 18.64 2.45
C ILE A 83 20.11 18.59 1.80
N THR A 84 20.70 17.40 1.70
CA THR A 84 22.05 17.19 1.21
C THR A 84 22.13 16.16 0.08
N ARG A 85 23.11 16.32 -0.82
CA ARG A 85 23.48 15.34 -1.87
C ARG A 85 24.98 15.39 -2.11
N GLY A 86 25.66 14.26 -2.04
CA GLY A 86 27.12 14.15 -2.17
C GLY A 86 27.88 15.02 -1.15
N GLY A 87 27.34 15.15 0.06
CA GLY A 87 27.86 16.04 1.11
C GLY A 87 27.59 17.53 0.91
N ARG A 88 26.94 17.95 -0.20
CA ARG A 88 26.61 19.36 -0.48
C ARG A 88 25.22 19.72 0.02
N LEU A 89 25.09 20.90 0.64
CA LEU A 89 23.79 21.46 1.01
C LEU A 89 23.03 21.96 -0.23
N LEU A 90 21.82 21.46 -0.41
CA LEU A 90 20.89 21.89 -1.47
C LEU A 90 19.86 22.90 -0.97
N GLY A 91 19.52 22.85 0.33
CA GLY A 91 18.60 23.79 0.93
C GLY A 91 18.48 23.63 2.43
N VAL A 92 17.99 24.68 3.07
CA VAL A 92 17.76 24.78 4.52
C VAL A 92 16.37 25.34 4.77
N GLY A 93 15.60 24.68 5.64
CA GLY A 93 14.32 25.17 6.15
C GLY A 93 14.36 25.26 7.66
N ARG A 94 13.71 26.24 8.27
CA ARG A 94 13.69 26.39 9.72
C ARG A 94 12.42 27.05 10.22
N TYR A 95 12.15 26.85 11.50
CA TYR A 95 11.22 27.70 12.24
C TYR A 95 11.82 28.21 13.56
N ASP A 96 11.35 29.36 14.01
CA ASP A 96 11.61 29.93 15.35
C ASP A 96 10.24 30.24 16.00
N ARG A 97 9.96 29.71 17.20
CA ARG A 97 8.70 29.92 17.94
C ARG A 97 8.60 31.35 18.48
N TYR A 98 7.39 31.93 18.45
CA TYR A 98 7.11 33.19 19.14
C TYR A 98 6.83 32.97 20.62
N GLY A 99 7.84 33.18 21.48
CA GLY A 99 7.70 33.01 22.93
C GLY A 99 7.08 31.66 23.29
N ASP A 100 6.14 31.62 24.23
CA ASP A 100 5.42 30.40 24.63
C ASP A 100 4.14 30.14 23.81
N SER A 101 4.02 30.70 22.61
CA SER A 101 2.82 30.54 21.78
C SER A 101 2.81 29.23 20.99
N ASP A 102 1.65 28.97 20.38
CA ASP A 102 1.42 27.89 19.41
C ASP A 102 1.85 28.27 17.97
N ALA A 103 2.55 29.39 17.80
CA ALA A 103 2.92 29.95 16.50
C ALA A 103 4.43 30.02 16.33
N ALA A 104 4.90 29.77 15.10
CA ALA A 104 6.30 29.91 14.74
C ALA A 104 6.51 30.59 13.39
N GLU A 105 7.57 31.39 13.28
CA GLU A 105 8.03 31.97 12.02
C GLU A 105 8.77 30.91 11.22
N VAL A 106 8.38 30.69 9.97
CA VAL A 106 9.02 29.70 9.08
C VAL A 106 9.81 30.39 7.96
N ALA A 107 10.99 29.85 7.65
CA ALA A 107 11.82 30.40 6.59
C ALA A 107 12.65 29.33 5.85
N PHE A 108 12.89 29.59 4.56
CA PHE A 108 13.54 28.64 3.65
C PHE A 108 14.63 29.31 2.83
N ASN A 109 15.72 28.60 2.57
CA ASN A 109 16.81 29.03 1.71
C ASN A 109 17.23 27.85 0.82
N ILE A 110 17.01 27.94 -0.49
CA ILE A 110 17.29 26.87 -1.46
C ILE A 110 18.38 27.34 -2.42
N SER A 111 19.42 26.52 -2.62
CA SER A 111 20.51 26.87 -3.53
C SER A 111 19.99 27.07 -4.96
N ASP A 112 20.54 28.06 -5.67
CA ASP A 112 20.07 28.41 -7.02
C ASP A 112 20.12 27.22 -7.99
N ALA A 113 21.15 26.39 -7.90
CA ALA A 113 21.32 25.18 -8.69
C ALA A 113 20.28 24.08 -8.39
N ALA A 114 19.58 24.15 -7.26
CA ALA A 114 18.60 23.15 -6.83
C ALA A 114 17.14 23.65 -6.80
N GLN A 115 16.90 24.91 -7.19
CA GLN A 115 15.54 25.45 -7.29
C GLN A 115 14.70 24.68 -8.32
N GLY A 116 13.38 24.64 -8.10
CA GLY A 116 12.45 23.90 -8.97
C GLY A 116 12.36 22.39 -8.72
N ARG A 117 13.25 21.83 -7.89
CA ARG A 117 13.30 20.38 -7.58
C ARG A 117 12.39 19.94 -6.42
N GLY A 118 11.54 20.84 -5.91
CA GLY A 118 10.56 20.54 -4.86
C GLY A 118 11.07 20.64 -3.41
N LEU A 119 12.32 21.07 -3.20
CA LEU A 119 12.97 21.11 -1.88
C LEU A 119 12.21 21.95 -0.84
N GLY A 120 11.67 23.12 -1.22
CA GLY A 120 10.92 23.98 -0.31
C GLY A 120 9.65 23.31 0.23
N SER A 121 8.92 22.59 -0.62
CA SER A 121 7.74 21.83 -0.21
C SER A 121 8.11 20.69 0.75
N ILE A 122 9.18 19.94 0.45
CA ILE A 122 9.68 18.87 1.32
C ILE A 122 10.08 19.42 2.70
N LEU A 123 10.85 20.51 2.74
CA LEU A 123 11.25 21.14 3.99
C LEU A 123 10.03 21.61 4.80
N MET A 124 9.05 22.23 4.14
CA MET A 124 7.82 22.70 4.80
C MET A 124 7.00 21.54 5.37
N GLU A 125 6.84 20.45 4.61
CA GLU A 125 6.15 19.23 5.04
C GLU A 125 6.82 18.63 6.30
N HIS A 126 8.15 18.53 6.31
CA HIS A 126 8.89 17.98 7.46
C HIS A 126 8.93 18.94 8.66
N LEU A 127 9.07 20.25 8.44
CA LEU A 127 8.98 21.25 9.51
C LEU A 127 7.60 21.25 10.15
N ALA A 128 6.52 21.14 9.37
CA ALA A 128 5.17 21.09 9.92
C ALA A 128 4.97 19.87 10.84
N VAL A 129 5.55 18.71 10.50
CA VAL A 129 5.50 17.53 11.37
C VAL A 129 6.29 17.76 12.66
N ALA A 130 7.53 18.24 12.57
CA ALA A 130 8.36 18.53 13.75
C ALA A 130 7.73 19.62 14.65
N ALA A 131 7.09 20.62 14.05
CA ALA A 131 6.41 21.70 14.75
C ALA A 131 5.21 21.19 15.55
N ARG A 132 4.38 20.31 14.97
CA ARG A 132 3.25 19.68 15.69
C ARG A 132 3.73 18.84 16.88
N GLU A 133 4.81 18.07 16.71
CA GLU A 133 5.44 17.31 17.82
C GLU A 133 5.93 18.22 18.96
N ASN A 134 6.17 19.50 18.66
CA ASN A 134 6.55 20.51 19.64
C ASN A 134 5.36 21.39 20.08
N GLY A 135 4.12 21.08 19.70
CA GLY A 135 2.91 21.82 20.11
C GLY A 135 2.70 23.14 19.36
N ILE A 136 3.28 23.31 18.17
CA ILE A 136 3.01 24.44 17.28
C ILE A 136 1.83 24.07 16.36
N ARG A 137 0.89 25.00 16.18
CA ARG A 137 -0.36 24.82 15.41
C ARG A 137 -0.43 25.67 14.15
N ARG A 138 0.37 26.73 14.06
CA ARG A 138 0.38 27.64 12.91
C ARG A 138 1.77 28.15 12.56
N PHE A 139 2.00 28.31 11.27
CA PHE A 139 3.18 28.97 10.75
C PHE A 139 2.85 30.35 10.22
N THR A 140 3.79 31.27 10.43
CA THR A 140 3.78 32.60 9.82
C THR A 140 5.05 32.78 8.98
N ALA A 141 4.98 33.57 7.91
CA ALA A 141 6.17 33.97 7.15
C ALA A 141 5.99 35.36 6.55
N GLU A 142 7.07 36.14 6.53
CA GLU A 142 7.15 37.40 5.78
C GLU A 142 7.87 37.18 4.46
N VAL A 143 7.24 37.57 3.37
CA VAL A 143 7.76 37.33 2.02
C VAL A 143 7.70 38.60 1.19
N LEU A 144 8.81 38.97 0.56
CA LEU A 144 8.79 40.09 -0.40
C LEU A 144 7.81 39.81 -1.55
N PRO A 145 6.98 40.79 -1.99
CA PRO A 145 6.02 40.60 -3.08
C PRO A 145 6.63 40.08 -4.39
N GLU A 146 7.89 40.39 -4.64
CA GLU A 146 8.66 39.97 -5.81
C GLU A 146 9.03 38.48 -5.76
N ASN A 147 9.02 37.85 -4.57
CA ASN A 147 9.37 36.43 -4.39
C ASN A 147 8.20 35.50 -4.76
N ARG A 148 7.77 35.58 -6.02
CA ARG A 148 6.66 34.78 -6.57
C ARG A 148 6.88 33.28 -6.39
N LYS A 149 8.13 32.82 -6.42
CA LYS A 149 8.49 31.40 -6.21
C LYS A 149 8.09 30.94 -4.79
N MET A 150 8.48 31.67 -3.75
CA MET A 150 8.11 31.33 -2.37
C MET A 150 6.61 31.46 -2.13
N LEU A 151 5.96 32.50 -2.69
CA LEU A 151 4.51 32.63 -2.60
C LEU A 151 3.77 31.45 -3.25
N SER A 152 4.29 30.89 -4.35
CA SER A 152 3.76 29.67 -5.00
C SER A 152 3.89 28.45 -4.09
N VAL A 153 5.03 28.28 -3.41
CA VAL A 153 5.26 27.16 -2.47
C VAL A 153 4.19 27.15 -1.37
N PHE A 154 3.84 28.31 -0.81
CA PHE A 154 2.77 28.41 0.18
C PHE A 154 1.38 28.13 -0.41
N GLN A 155 1.04 28.62 -1.60
CA GLN A 155 -0.28 28.36 -2.22
C GLN A 155 -0.47 26.89 -2.56
N GLU A 156 0.59 26.28 -3.10
CA GLU A 156 0.57 24.89 -3.51
C GLU A 156 0.76 23.97 -2.33
N SER A 157 1.05 24.45 -1.11
CA SER A 157 1.32 23.64 0.07
C SER A 157 0.19 22.66 0.43
N GLY A 158 -1.04 23.01 0.07
CA GLY A 158 -2.27 22.32 0.47
C GLY A 158 -2.84 22.80 1.80
N PHE A 159 -2.13 23.65 2.54
CA PHE A 159 -2.65 24.33 3.73
C PHE A 159 -3.59 25.49 3.37
N GLU A 160 -4.43 25.88 4.34
CA GLU A 160 -5.31 27.04 4.22
C GLU A 160 -4.54 28.34 4.48
N VAL A 161 -4.05 28.94 3.41
CA VAL A 161 -3.13 30.08 3.51
C VAL A 161 -3.87 31.42 3.47
N THR A 162 -3.74 32.20 4.55
CA THR A 162 -4.16 33.60 4.62
C THR A 162 -3.01 34.52 4.24
N ARG A 163 -3.33 35.62 3.52
CA ARG A 163 -2.35 36.60 3.05
C ARG A 163 -2.78 38.01 3.40
N ARG A 164 -1.86 38.81 3.92
CA ARG A 164 -2.04 40.24 4.14
C ARG A 164 -0.82 40.98 3.63
N PHE A 165 -1.03 42.18 3.08
CA PHE A 165 0.05 43.05 2.66
C PHE A 165 0.22 44.14 3.71
N GLU A 166 1.34 44.10 4.44
CA GLU A 166 1.62 44.97 5.58
C GLU A 166 3.11 45.35 5.52
N ASP A 167 3.45 46.62 5.78
CA ASP A 167 4.84 47.13 5.84
C ASP A 167 5.76 46.78 4.65
N GLY A 168 5.18 46.69 3.44
CA GLY A 168 5.93 46.40 2.21
C GLY A 168 6.22 44.91 1.99
N VAL A 169 5.71 44.03 2.86
CA VAL A 169 5.87 42.58 2.77
C VAL A 169 4.51 41.89 2.65
N VAL A 170 4.51 40.66 2.14
CA VAL A 170 3.35 39.78 2.19
C VAL A 170 3.49 38.90 3.43
N ALA A 171 2.68 39.19 4.45
CA ALA A 171 2.53 38.34 5.61
C ALA A 171 1.63 37.15 5.25
N VAL A 172 2.15 35.95 5.51
CA VAL A 172 1.51 34.67 5.23
C VAL A 172 1.27 33.95 6.55
N GLU A 173 0.06 33.48 6.81
CA GLU A 173 -0.30 32.68 7.98
C GLU A 173 -1.11 31.45 7.56
N PHE A 174 -0.80 30.29 8.11
CA PHE A 174 -1.55 29.05 7.85
C PHE A 174 -1.50 28.06 9.03
N PRO A 175 -2.63 27.39 9.35
CA PRO A 175 -2.64 26.26 10.27
C PRO A 175 -1.88 25.08 9.65
N ILE A 176 -1.18 24.31 10.49
CA ILE A 176 -0.33 23.20 10.03
C ILE A 176 -0.91 21.82 10.32
N ASP A 177 -2.13 21.75 10.85
CA ASP A 177 -2.83 20.49 11.05
C ASP A 177 -3.19 19.86 9.69
N PRO A 178 -2.99 18.54 9.50
CA PRO A 178 -3.26 17.89 8.22
C PRO A 178 -4.74 17.94 7.81
N THR A 179 -5.04 18.60 6.70
CA THR A 179 -6.37 18.57 6.07
C THR A 179 -6.43 17.53 4.95
N ALA A 180 -7.64 17.14 4.51
CA ALA A 180 -7.81 16.27 3.34
C ALA A 180 -7.14 16.86 2.08
N ARG A 181 -7.22 18.18 1.90
CA ARG A 181 -6.56 18.90 0.80
C ARG A 181 -5.03 18.81 0.89
N TRP A 182 -4.47 19.01 2.08
CA TRP A 182 -3.02 18.89 2.29
C TRP A 182 -2.53 17.47 1.98
N ARG A 183 -3.22 16.44 2.50
CA ARG A 183 -2.88 15.03 2.24
C ARG A 183 -2.88 14.74 0.74
N ALA A 184 -3.93 15.11 0.01
CA ALA A 184 -4.03 14.90 -1.43
C ALA A 184 -2.88 15.56 -2.23
N VAL A 185 -2.46 16.77 -1.82
CA VAL A 185 -1.32 17.47 -2.44
C VAL A 185 0.00 16.75 -2.19
N VAL A 186 0.26 16.34 -0.95
CA VAL A 186 1.47 15.59 -0.58
C VAL A 186 1.53 14.28 -1.36
N GLU A 187 0.42 13.55 -1.41
CA GLU A 187 0.30 12.29 -2.14
C GLU A 187 0.53 12.45 -3.65
N SER A 188 -0.03 13.50 -4.26
CA SER A 188 0.19 13.81 -5.68
C SER A 188 1.66 14.13 -5.99
N ARG A 189 2.36 14.80 -5.07
CA ARG A 189 3.80 15.08 -5.21
C ARG A 189 4.65 13.83 -5.03
N GLU A 190 4.33 13.02 -4.03
CA GLU A 190 4.97 11.72 -3.79
C GLU A 190 4.84 10.85 -5.04
N HIS A 191 3.62 10.71 -5.58
CA HIS A 191 3.33 9.96 -6.79
C HIS A 191 4.20 10.39 -7.97
N ARG A 192 4.20 11.69 -8.31
CA ARG A 192 4.96 12.21 -9.44
C ARG A 192 6.47 11.98 -9.30
N ALA A 193 7.01 12.18 -8.11
CA ALA A 193 8.44 12.04 -7.87
C ALA A 193 8.90 10.59 -7.87
N GLU A 194 8.17 9.68 -7.24
CA GLU A 194 8.50 8.25 -7.21
C GLU A 194 8.32 7.60 -8.59
N SER A 195 7.24 7.95 -9.28
CA SER A 195 7.01 7.54 -10.67
C SER A 195 8.17 7.99 -11.57
N ARG A 196 8.57 9.27 -11.49
CA ARG A 196 9.76 9.79 -12.20
C ARG A 196 11.04 9.04 -11.82
N SER A 197 11.24 8.79 -10.52
CA SER A 197 12.43 8.07 -10.02
C SER A 197 12.58 6.67 -10.61
N VAL A 198 11.48 5.95 -10.82
CA VAL A 198 11.49 4.65 -11.50
C VAL A 198 11.64 4.82 -13.01
N ALA A 199 11.01 5.83 -13.62
CA ALA A 199 11.15 6.12 -15.05
C ALA A 199 12.61 6.32 -15.47
N GLU A 200 13.41 7.06 -14.68
CA GLU A 200 14.86 7.24 -14.92
C GLU A 200 15.65 5.91 -14.94
N LEU A 201 15.11 4.82 -14.37
CA LEU A 201 15.75 3.50 -14.37
C LEU A 201 15.35 2.63 -15.55
N VAL A 202 14.13 2.81 -16.06
CA VAL A 202 13.56 1.96 -17.11
C VAL A 202 13.55 2.63 -18.49
N GLU A 203 13.78 3.95 -18.56
CA GLU A 203 13.90 4.75 -19.78
C GLU A 203 15.30 5.43 -19.90
N PRO A 204 16.42 4.73 -19.69
CA PRO A 204 17.75 5.36 -19.82
C PRO A 204 18.08 5.65 -21.28
N ALA A 205 18.87 6.70 -21.52
CA ALA A 205 19.46 6.99 -22.83
C ALA A 205 20.86 6.34 -22.99
N SER A 206 21.54 6.02 -21.89
CA SER A 206 22.84 5.34 -21.88
C SER A 206 22.94 4.28 -20.77
N VAL A 207 23.44 3.10 -21.12
CA VAL A 207 23.60 1.94 -20.21
C VAL A 207 25.05 1.46 -20.21
N ALA A 208 25.65 1.32 -19.02
CA ALA A 208 26.95 0.65 -18.85
C ALA A 208 26.79 -0.70 -18.15
N VAL A 209 27.39 -1.76 -18.70
CA VAL A 209 27.40 -3.11 -18.11
C VAL A 209 28.76 -3.41 -17.50
N VAL A 210 28.83 -3.35 -16.17
CA VAL A 210 30.04 -3.61 -15.39
C VAL A 210 30.10 -5.08 -15.01
N GLY A 211 31.17 -5.77 -15.45
CA GLY A 211 31.31 -7.22 -15.33
C GLY A 211 31.04 -7.97 -16.63
N ALA A 212 30.86 -7.27 -17.76
CA ALA A 212 30.90 -7.86 -19.08
C ALA A 212 32.29 -8.48 -19.33
N SER A 213 32.38 -9.68 -19.93
CA SER A 213 33.65 -10.36 -20.13
C SER A 213 33.69 -11.17 -21.43
N ARG A 214 34.84 -11.76 -21.76
CA ARG A 214 34.96 -12.67 -22.91
C ARG A 214 34.31 -14.03 -22.69
N ASP A 215 33.98 -14.38 -21.45
CA ASP A 215 33.21 -15.59 -21.15
C ASP A 215 31.72 -15.34 -21.51
N PRO A 216 31.16 -16.06 -22.51
CA PRO A 216 29.77 -15.87 -22.92
C PRO A 216 28.75 -16.37 -21.87
N GLN A 217 29.18 -17.13 -20.86
CA GLN A 217 28.31 -17.62 -19.78
C GLN A 217 28.33 -16.73 -18.54
N ALA A 218 29.26 -15.78 -18.43
CA ALA A 218 29.27 -14.82 -17.34
C ALA A 218 28.00 -13.95 -17.37
N VAL A 219 27.45 -13.66 -16.19
CA VAL A 219 26.19 -12.91 -16.04
C VAL A 219 26.24 -11.56 -16.76
N GLY A 220 27.33 -10.79 -16.59
CA GLY A 220 27.49 -9.50 -17.28
C GLY A 220 27.51 -9.65 -18.81
N SER A 221 28.09 -10.73 -19.33
CA SER A 221 28.11 -11.02 -20.77
C SER A 221 26.73 -11.42 -21.32
N LEU A 222 25.93 -12.13 -20.51
CA LEU A 222 24.55 -12.48 -20.88
C LEU A 222 23.68 -11.23 -20.95
N VAL A 223 23.80 -10.34 -19.96
CA VAL A 223 23.06 -9.07 -19.93
C VAL A 223 23.45 -8.19 -21.10
N LEU A 224 24.75 -7.99 -21.34
CA LEU A 224 25.22 -7.17 -22.47
C LEU A 224 24.63 -7.69 -23.80
N ARG A 225 24.66 -9.01 -23.99
CA ARG A 225 24.07 -9.64 -25.18
C ARG A 225 22.57 -9.34 -25.29
N HIS A 226 21.82 -9.48 -24.20
CA HIS A 226 20.38 -9.24 -24.24
C HIS A 226 20.01 -7.77 -24.45
N VAL A 227 20.80 -6.82 -23.96
CA VAL A 227 20.64 -5.38 -24.28
C VAL A 227 20.81 -5.16 -25.78
N LEU A 228 21.83 -5.77 -26.39
CA LEU A 228 22.08 -5.68 -27.84
C LEU A 228 21.01 -6.40 -28.67
N GLU A 229 20.63 -7.63 -28.30
CA GLU A 229 19.63 -8.44 -29.00
C GLU A 229 18.23 -7.83 -28.92
N ALA A 230 17.89 -7.16 -27.81
CA ALA A 230 16.63 -6.42 -27.69
C ALA A 230 16.56 -5.22 -28.63
N GLY A 231 17.71 -4.73 -29.11
CA GLY A 231 17.79 -3.54 -29.95
C GLY A 231 17.62 -2.26 -29.16
N PHE A 232 18.23 -2.16 -27.97
CA PHE A 232 18.22 -0.94 -27.16
C PHE A 232 18.59 0.27 -28.01
N THR A 233 17.77 1.32 -27.92
CA THR A 233 17.86 2.48 -28.81
C THR A 233 18.89 3.52 -28.36
N GLY A 234 19.35 3.43 -27.11
CA GLY A 234 20.36 4.30 -26.52
C GLY A 234 21.80 3.78 -26.65
N ALA A 235 22.74 4.44 -25.97
CA ALA A 235 24.14 4.06 -25.95
C ALA A 235 24.41 2.87 -25.01
N VAL A 236 25.28 1.94 -25.45
CA VAL A 236 25.63 0.73 -24.68
C VAL A 236 27.14 0.67 -24.50
N HIS A 237 27.59 0.57 -23.25
CA HIS A 237 29.01 0.51 -22.89
C HIS A 237 29.35 -0.78 -22.14
N ALA A 238 30.38 -1.48 -22.60
CA ALA A 238 30.95 -2.62 -21.89
C ALA A 238 32.08 -2.15 -20.97
N VAL A 239 32.06 -2.54 -19.69
CA VAL A 239 33.12 -2.19 -18.73
C VAL A 239 33.81 -3.45 -18.23
N ASN A 240 35.11 -3.56 -18.54
CA ASN A 240 35.99 -4.64 -18.14
C ASN A 240 37.44 -4.14 -17.97
N ARG A 241 38.09 -4.45 -16.85
CA ARG A 241 39.45 -3.97 -16.55
C ARG A 241 40.54 -4.49 -17.52
N ALA A 242 40.34 -5.66 -18.12
CA ALA A 242 41.39 -6.39 -18.86
C ALA A 242 41.07 -6.59 -20.35
N ALA A 243 39.80 -6.75 -20.72
CA ALA A 243 39.40 -6.95 -22.10
C ALA A 243 39.40 -5.62 -22.87
N GLU A 244 39.89 -5.62 -24.10
CA GLU A 244 39.80 -4.48 -25.02
C GLU A 244 38.50 -4.49 -25.85
N ASP A 245 37.92 -5.68 -26.06
CA ASP A 245 36.68 -5.91 -26.79
C ASP A 245 35.85 -6.98 -26.07
N VAL A 246 34.55 -6.74 -25.98
CA VAL A 246 33.54 -7.70 -25.50
C VAL A 246 32.31 -7.62 -26.42
N GLN A 247 31.98 -8.75 -27.06
CA GLN A 247 30.82 -8.87 -27.95
C GLN A 247 30.79 -7.83 -29.10
N GLY A 248 31.97 -7.45 -29.60
CA GLY A 248 32.11 -6.49 -30.70
C GLY A 248 31.98 -5.02 -30.26
N LEU A 249 31.90 -4.76 -28.96
CA LEU A 249 31.99 -3.42 -28.38
C LEU A 249 33.38 -3.20 -27.78
N THR A 250 33.90 -1.98 -27.96
CA THR A 250 35.07 -1.52 -27.21
C THR A 250 34.77 -1.56 -25.72
N ALA A 251 35.61 -2.26 -24.96
CA ALA A 251 35.47 -2.37 -23.52
C ALA A 251 36.29 -1.27 -22.82
N HIS A 252 35.63 -0.51 -21.96
CA HIS A 252 36.26 0.52 -21.12
C HIS A 252 36.79 -0.10 -19.83
N ARG A 253 37.93 0.39 -19.33
CA ARG A 253 38.54 -0.17 -18.09
C ARG A 253 37.83 0.28 -16.83
N SER A 254 37.20 1.45 -16.86
CA SER A 254 36.41 2.06 -15.79
C SER A 254 35.22 2.84 -16.38
N LEU A 255 34.28 3.25 -15.53
CA LEU A 255 33.18 4.13 -15.96
C LEU A 255 33.68 5.51 -16.39
N ALA A 256 34.78 5.99 -15.79
CA ALA A 256 35.37 7.28 -16.15
C ALA A 256 35.94 7.30 -17.58
N ASP A 257 36.41 6.15 -18.08
CA ASP A 257 37.00 6.02 -19.43
C ASP A 257 35.96 6.07 -20.56
N ILE A 258 34.65 6.09 -20.24
CA ILE A 258 33.58 6.20 -21.23
C ILE A 258 33.58 7.61 -21.84
N GLY A 259 33.83 8.65 -21.03
CA GLY A 259 33.89 10.04 -21.49
C GLY A 259 32.54 10.68 -21.84
N GLU A 260 31.44 9.95 -21.70
CA GLU A 260 30.07 10.38 -21.98
C GLU A 260 29.15 10.07 -20.77
N PRO A 261 28.02 10.78 -20.60
CA PRO A 261 27.07 10.50 -19.52
C PRO A 261 26.49 9.07 -19.60
N VAL A 262 26.38 8.42 -18.46
CA VAL A 262 25.75 7.11 -18.29
C VAL A 262 24.56 7.27 -17.36
N ASP A 263 23.36 6.84 -17.77
CA ASP A 263 22.15 6.99 -16.95
C ASP A 263 21.94 5.79 -16.02
N LEU A 264 22.20 4.58 -16.53
CA LEU A 264 21.99 3.32 -15.81
C LEU A 264 23.25 2.46 -15.82
N VAL A 265 23.68 2.00 -14.64
CA VAL A 265 24.81 1.07 -14.52
C VAL A 265 24.31 -0.30 -14.05
N VAL A 266 24.51 -1.33 -14.88
CA VAL A 266 24.20 -2.72 -14.53
C VAL A 266 25.45 -3.38 -13.94
N VAL A 267 25.32 -3.90 -12.72
CA VAL A 267 26.43 -4.38 -11.90
C VAL A 267 26.37 -5.90 -11.79
N ALA A 268 27.38 -6.57 -12.35
CA ALA A 268 27.56 -8.02 -12.35
C ALA A 268 28.98 -8.42 -11.91
N VAL A 269 29.54 -7.71 -10.92
CA VAL A 269 30.86 -7.96 -10.30
C VAL A 269 30.69 -8.44 -8.85
N PRO A 270 31.73 -9.04 -8.22
CA PRO A 270 31.68 -9.46 -6.81
C PRO A 270 31.26 -8.35 -5.84
N ALA A 271 30.59 -8.71 -4.74
CA ALA A 271 29.94 -7.77 -3.82
C ALA A 271 30.92 -6.78 -3.15
N ASP A 272 32.16 -7.20 -2.91
CA ASP A 272 33.23 -6.39 -2.34
C ASP A 272 33.75 -5.31 -3.29
N GLU A 273 33.48 -5.41 -4.60
CA GLU A 273 33.83 -4.39 -5.59
C GLU A 273 32.72 -3.34 -5.82
N VAL A 274 31.48 -3.64 -5.41
CA VAL A 274 30.31 -2.80 -5.74
C VAL A 274 30.38 -1.45 -5.03
N GLU A 275 30.82 -1.39 -3.77
CA GLU A 275 30.83 -0.15 -2.99
C GLU A 275 31.75 0.92 -3.62
N ALA A 276 32.91 0.48 -4.14
CA ALA A 276 33.87 1.37 -4.83
C ALA A 276 33.35 1.91 -6.17
N LEU A 277 32.39 1.21 -6.80
CA LEU A 277 31.80 1.62 -8.08
C LEU A 277 30.80 2.78 -7.92
N ILE A 278 30.19 2.95 -6.74
CA ILE A 278 29.09 3.91 -6.54
C ILE A 278 29.55 5.35 -6.80
N PRO A 279 30.68 5.84 -6.26
CA PRO A 279 31.17 7.18 -6.57
C PRO A 279 31.54 7.35 -8.05
N GLU A 280 32.08 6.31 -8.71
CA GLU A 280 32.40 6.33 -10.14
C GLU A 280 31.12 6.44 -10.99
N ALA A 281 30.09 5.65 -10.67
CA ALA A 281 28.78 5.73 -11.32
C ALA A 281 28.14 7.10 -11.15
N ALA A 282 28.18 7.65 -9.94
CA ALA A 282 27.69 9.00 -9.68
C ALA A 282 28.45 10.07 -10.49
N ALA A 283 29.77 9.94 -10.61
CA ALA A 283 30.60 10.85 -11.39
C ALA A 283 30.34 10.74 -12.91
N ALA A 284 29.99 9.54 -13.38
CA ALA A 284 29.56 9.29 -14.76
C ALA A 284 28.12 9.80 -15.07
N GLY A 285 27.39 10.26 -14.06
CA GLY A 285 26.05 10.83 -14.20
C GLY A 285 24.90 9.85 -13.96
N ALA A 286 25.18 8.64 -13.44
CA ALA A 286 24.17 7.62 -13.25
C ALA A 286 23.04 8.09 -12.34
N GLN A 287 21.80 7.80 -12.75
CA GLN A 287 20.59 7.97 -11.94
C GLN A 287 20.27 6.70 -11.16
N GLY A 288 20.78 5.54 -11.59
CA GLY A 288 20.64 4.33 -10.79
C GLY A 288 21.50 3.14 -11.17
N LEU A 289 21.36 2.12 -10.32
CA LEU A 289 22.12 0.89 -10.32
C LEU A 289 21.19 -0.31 -10.42
N VAL A 290 21.50 -1.28 -11.29
CA VAL A 290 20.88 -2.61 -11.30
C VAL A 290 21.90 -3.62 -10.79
N VAL A 291 21.80 -4.02 -9.53
CA VAL A 291 22.75 -4.91 -8.87
C VAL A 291 22.26 -6.35 -8.94
N LEU A 292 22.83 -7.12 -9.84
CA LEU A 292 22.50 -8.54 -10.04
C LEU A 292 23.18 -9.44 -9.01
N THR A 293 24.32 -8.97 -8.49
CA THR A 293 25.16 -9.68 -7.54
C THR A 293 24.39 -10.04 -6.25
N SER A 294 24.49 -11.29 -5.82
CA SER A 294 23.99 -11.81 -4.55
C SER A 294 25.04 -11.72 -3.43
N GLY A 295 24.77 -12.26 -2.24
CA GLY A 295 25.74 -12.25 -1.13
C GLY A 295 25.63 -11.04 -0.21
N TYR A 296 24.44 -10.44 -0.14
CA TYR A 296 24.11 -9.32 0.73
C TYR A 296 23.27 -9.85 1.89
N ALA A 297 22.05 -9.35 2.11
CA ALA A 297 21.26 -9.79 3.25
C ALA A 297 20.88 -11.29 3.22
N ASP A 298 20.91 -11.90 2.03
CA ASP A 298 20.81 -13.34 1.79
C ASP A 298 22.01 -14.15 2.33
N ALA A 299 23.12 -13.49 2.66
CA ALA A 299 24.32 -14.09 3.27
C ALA A 299 24.45 -13.84 4.78
N GLY A 300 23.45 -13.23 5.43
CA GLY A 300 23.41 -13.01 6.88
C GLY A 300 23.69 -11.56 7.31
N ALA A 301 24.05 -11.38 8.58
CA ALA A 301 24.13 -10.06 9.22
C ALA A 301 25.15 -9.11 8.58
N GLU A 302 26.36 -9.59 8.30
CA GLU A 302 27.41 -8.78 7.64
C GLU A 302 26.98 -8.33 6.24
N GLY A 303 26.32 -9.21 5.49
CA GLY A 303 25.79 -8.88 4.17
C GLY A 303 24.61 -7.92 4.22
N LEU A 304 23.79 -7.96 5.28
CA LEU A 304 22.75 -6.94 5.53
C LEU A 304 23.37 -5.56 5.79
N GLU A 305 24.45 -5.48 6.56
CA GLU A 305 25.17 -4.23 6.77
C GLU A 305 25.80 -3.69 5.48
N ALA A 306 26.37 -4.58 4.65
CA ALA A 306 26.86 -4.22 3.33
C ALA A 306 25.74 -3.69 2.42
N GLN A 307 24.55 -4.30 2.49
CA GLN A 307 23.37 -3.83 1.75
C GLN A 307 22.94 -2.42 2.19
N ARG A 308 22.94 -2.15 3.50
CA ARG A 308 22.64 -0.82 4.05
C ARG A 308 23.64 0.23 3.57
N ARG A 309 24.94 -0.11 3.55
CA ARG A 309 26.00 0.77 3.02
C ARG A 309 25.81 1.05 1.54
N LEU A 310 25.54 0.02 0.73
CA LEU A 310 25.24 0.14 -0.70
C LEU A 310 24.10 1.15 -0.95
N VAL A 311 22.96 0.97 -0.30
CA VAL A 311 21.80 1.86 -0.49
C VAL A 311 22.09 3.27 0.04
N SER A 312 22.66 3.38 1.24
CA SER A 312 22.98 4.68 1.84
C SER A 312 23.93 5.49 0.97
N LEU A 313 24.97 4.85 0.43
CA LEU A 313 25.95 5.51 -0.44
C LEU A 313 25.32 5.90 -1.79
N ALA A 314 24.54 5.01 -2.41
CA ALA A 314 23.84 5.31 -3.66
C ALA A 314 22.88 6.50 -3.50
N ARG A 315 22.04 6.50 -2.45
CA ARG A 315 21.09 7.58 -2.16
C ARG A 315 21.79 8.89 -1.81
N ALA A 316 22.90 8.84 -1.08
CA ALA A 316 23.69 10.03 -0.79
C ALA A 316 24.18 10.71 -2.08
N HIS A 317 24.47 9.95 -3.14
CA HIS A 317 24.84 10.48 -4.46
C HIS A 317 23.64 10.79 -5.37
N GLY A 318 22.42 10.56 -4.91
CA GLY A 318 21.18 10.84 -5.63
C GLY A 318 20.75 9.75 -6.60
N MET A 319 21.29 8.54 -6.45
CA MET A 319 20.93 7.36 -7.25
C MET A 319 19.87 6.50 -6.57
N ARG A 320 19.20 5.66 -7.36
CA ARG A 320 18.35 4.54 -6.90
C ARG A 320 19.02 3.19 -7.16
N VAL A 321 18.59 2.16 -6.44
CA VAL A 321 19.09 0.79 -6.58
C VAL A 321 17.96 -0.21 -6.82
N ILE A 322 18.06 -0.97 -7.91
CA ILE A 322 17.31 -2.21 -8.13
C ILE A 322 18.23 -3.37 -7.74
N GLY A 323 17.77 -4.24 -6.83
CA GLY A 323 18.61 -5.28 -6.23
C GLY A 323 19.00 -4.95 -4.78
N PRO A 324 20.07 -5.56 -4.25
CA PRO A 324 20.92 -6.59 -4.88
C PRO A 324 20.18 -7.92 -5.10
N ALA A 325 20.87 -8.94 -5.64
CA ALA A 325 20.29 -10.23 -6.02
C ALA A 325 19.10 -10.11 -7.00
N SER A 326 19.17 -9.11 -7.88
CA SER A 326 18.13 -8.81 -8.88
C SER A 326 18.20 -9.79 -10.07
N ALA A 327 17.04 -10.14 -10.64
CA ALA A 327 16.97 -10.77 -11.96
C ALA A 327 16.97 -9.75 -13.12
N GLY A 328 17.26 -8.47 -12.84
CA GLY A 328 17.34 -7.39 -13.81
C GLY A 328 16.01 -6.68 -14.07
N LEU A 329 16.00 -5.89 -15.15
CA LEU A 329 14.81 -5.17 -15.63
C LEU A 329 14.65 -5.28 -17.15
N VAL A 330 13.41 -5.08 -17.62
CA VAL A 330 13.04 -5.11 -19.04
C VAL A 330 12.05 -3.97 -19.32
N ARG A 331 12.23 -3.25 -20.43
CA ARG A 331 11.32 -2.26 -21.00
C ARG A 331 11.17 -2.54 -22.50
N THR A 332 9.97 -2.87 -22.95
CA THR A 332 9.69 -3.26 -24.35
C THR A 332 9.16 -2.12 -25.21
N ASP A 333 9.09 -0.91 -24.66
CA ASP A 333 8.73 0.31 -25.37
C ASP A 333 9.58 0.46 -26.64
N PRO A 334 8.98 0.64 -27.84
CA PRO A 334 9.70 0.72 -29.09
C PRO A 334 10.74 1.85 -29.13
N ALA A 335 10.53 2.90 -28.34
CA ALA A 335 11.47 4.01 -28.21
C ALA A 335 12.69 3.69 -27.34
N ILE A 336 12.66 2.61 -26.55
CA ILE A 336 13.69 2.25 -25.57
C ILE A 336 14.30 0.87 -25.83
N ARG A 337 13.47 -0.20 -25.88
CA ARG A 337 13.87 -1.61 -26.11
C ARG A 337 15.00 -2.14 -25.21
N LEU A 338 14.90 -1.92 -23.90
CA LEU A 338 15.91 -2.35 -22.94
C LEU A 338 15.62 -3.75 -22.38
N ASN A 339 16.61 -4.64 -22.43
CA ASN A 339 16.59 -5.91 -21.67
C ASN A 339 17.89 -6.06 -20.86
N ALA A 340 17.90 -5.46 -19.67
CA ALA A 340 19.00 -5.55 -18.72
C ALA A 340 18.78 -6.73 -17.73
N SER A 341 18.55 -7.93 -18.26
CA SER A 341 18.33 -9.15 -17.47
C SER A 341 19.15 -10.34 -17.98
N PRO A 342 19.60 -11.26 -17.10
CA PRO A 342 20.26 -12.49 -17.53
C PRO A 342 19.27 -13.59 -17.97
N SER A 343 17.95 -13.32 -17.90
CA SER A 343 16.92 -14.30 -18.20
C SER A 343 16.94 -14.72 -19.68
N PRO A 344 16.86 -16.02 -20.01
CA PRO A 344 16.98 -16.50 -21.38
C PRO A 344 15.80 -16.04 -22.26
N GLY A 345 16.11 -15.65 -23.50
CA GLY A 345 15.15 -15.17 -24.52
C GLY A 345 14.69 -13.74 -24.30
N LEU A 346 14.11 -13.11 -25.32
CA LEU A 346 13.56 -11.75 -25.21
C LEU A 346 12.10 -11.78 -24.76
N ALA A 347 11.68 -10.77 -24.02
CA ALA A 347 10.26 -10.58 -23.70
C ALA A 347 9.51 -10.05 -24.93
N GLN A 348 8.27 -10.49 -25.12
CA GLN A 348 7.38 -9.92 -26.13
C GLN A 348 6.81 -8.59 -25.62
N ARG A 349 6.57 -7.64 -26.53
CA ARG A 349 5.90 -6.39 -26.20
C ARG A 349 4.42 -6.66 -25.91
N GLY A 350 3.93 -6.10 -24.82
CA GLY A 350 2.51 -6.10 -24.48
C GLY A 350 2.19 -5.16 -23.31
N PRO A 351 0.98 -5.24 -22.76
CA PRO A 351 0.47 -4.23 -21.85
C PRO A 351 0.73 -4.53 -20.37
N VAL A 352 1.44 -5.61 -20.03
CA VAL A 352 1.59 -6.06 -18.63
C VAL A 352 2.86 -5.50 -17.98
N GLY A 353 2.68 -4.74 -16.90
CA GLY A 353 3.73 -4.36 -15.97
C GLY A 353 3.96 -5.43 -14.91
N LEU A 354 5.20 -5.85 -14.66
CA LEU A 354 5.55 -6.85 -13.66
C LEU A 354 6.53 -6.31 -12.62
N PHE A 355 6.25 -6.62 -11.36
CA PHE A 355 7.18 -6.39 -10.26
C PHE A 355 7.35 -7.64 -9.41
N SER A 356 8.59 -7.97 -9.04
CA SER A 356 8.88 -9.08 -8.13
C SER A 356 9.93 -8.71 -7.10
N GLN A 357 9.63 -8.99 -5.82
CA GLN A 357 10.56 -8.87 -4.69
C GLN A 357 11.52 -10.04 -4.54
N SER A 358 11.61 -10.94 -5.52
CA SER A 358 12.55 -12.06 -5.46
C SER A 358 13.16 -12.28 -6.82
N GLY A 359 14.49 -12.42 -6.87
CA GLY A 359 15.21 -12.67 -8.12
C GLY A 359 14.77 -14.00 -8.75
N ALA A 360 14.76 -15.08 -7.96
CA ALA A 360 14.39 -16.42 -8.42
C ALA A 360 12.92 -16.49 -8.86
N VAL A 361 12.01 -15.90 -8.08
CA VAL A 361 10.59 -15.82 -8.44
C VAL A 361 10.39 -14.93 -9.67
N GLY A 362 11.07 -13.80 -9.74
CA GLY A 362 11.03 -12.90 -10.90
C GLY A 362 11.46 -13.60 -12.19
N ALA A 363 12.52 -14.41 -12.14
CA ALA A 363 12.95 -15.24 -13.26
C ALA A 363 11.91 -16.33 -13.62
N MET A 364 11.31 -16.98 -12.62
CA MET A 364 10.25 -17.97 -12.81
C MET A 364 9.00 -17.36 -13.47
N VAL A 365 8.52 -16.21 -12.99
CA VAL A 365 7.39 -15.48 -13.56
C VAL A 365 7.73 -15.00 -14.97
N SER A 366 8.94 -14.47 -15.19
CA SER A 366 9.43 -14.06 -16.52
C SER A 366 9.46 -15.22 -17.52
N ALA A 367 9.84 -16.43 -17.07
CA ALA A 367 9.76 -17.62 -17.90
C ALA A 367 8.30 -18.05 -18.14
N GLY A 368 7.44 -17.88 -17.14
CA GLY A 368 6.01 -18.17 -17.22
C GLY A 368 5.27 -17.30 -18.23
N VAL A 369 5.50 -15.98 -18.24
CA VAL A 369 4.91 -15.06 -19.23
C VAL A 369 5.38 -15.38 -20.65
N LYS A 370 6.68 -15.69 -20.85
CA LYS A 370 7.21 -16.09 -22.16
C LYS A 370 6.56 -17.37 -22.68
N ARG A 371 6.40 -18.40 -21.82
CA ARG A 371 5.73 -19.65 -22.21
C ARG A 371 4.27 -19.44 -22.62
N ARG A 372 3.61 -18.44 -22.03
CA ARG A 372 2.21 -18.10 -22.28
C ARG A 372 1.98 -17.06 -23.37
N GLY A 373 3.05 -16.49 -23.92
CA GLY A 373 2.94 -15.35 -24.84
C GLY A 373 2.29 -14.12 -24.20
N VAL A 374 2.43 -13.93 -22.88
CA VAL A 374 1.95 -12.70 -22.21
C VAL A 374 2.99 -11.62 -22.44
N GLY A 375 2.63 -10.61 -23.23
CA GLY A 375 3.49 -9.48 -23.55
C GLY A 375 3.65 -8.53 -22.37
N ILE A 376 4.89 -8.08 -22.20
CA ILE A 376 5.34 -7.23 -21.09
C ILE A 376 5.50 -5.81 -21.60
N SER A 377 5.11 -4.81 -20.81
CA SER A 377 5.47 -3.40 -21.00
C SER A 377 6.78 -3.11 -20.28
N THR A 378 6.81 -3.42 -18.98
CA THR A 378 7.96 -3.24 -18.09
C THR A 378 8.00 -4.38 -17.07
N SER A 379 9.18 -4.93 -16.81
CA SER A 379 9.40 -5.92 -15.74
C SER A 379 10.55 -5.46 -14.85
N ILE A 380 10.33 -5.42 -13.54
CA ILE A 380 11.33 -5.03 -12.54
C ILE A 380 11.46 -6.16 -11.50
N SER A 381 12.63 -6.79 -11.44
CA SER A 381 12.98 -7.70 -10.35
C SER A 381 13.81 -6.97 -9.31
N ALA A 382 13.23 -6.64 -8.15
CA ALA A 382 13.91 -5.88 -7.11
C ALA A 382 14.92 -6.70 -6.30
N GLY A 383 14.98 -8.03 -6.47
CA GLY A 383 15.81 -8.90 -5.64
C GLY A 383 15.50 -8.69 -4.15
N ASN A 384 16.53 -8.46 -3.33
CA ASN A 384 16.36 -8.20 -1.89
C ASN A 384 15.54 -6.93 -1.56
N ARG A 385 15.16 -6.12 -2.57
CA ARG A 385 14.35 -4.91 -2.43
C ARG A 385 14.97 -3.94 -1.40
N ALA A 386 16.25 -3.65 -1.59
CA ALA A 386 16.98 -2.79 -0.66
C ALA A 386 16.60 -1.30 -0.82
N ASP A 387 16.19 -0.88 -2.02
CA ASP A 387 15.77 0.51 -2.28
C ASP A 387 14.46 0.60 -3.08
N VAL A 388 14.47 0.29 -4.39
CA VAL A 388 13.24 0.36 -5.21
C VAL A 388 12.22 -0.67 -4.72
N SER A 389 11.02 -0.19 -4.37
CA SER A 389 9.95 -0.98 -3.78
C SER A 389 8.80 -1.24 -4.75
N GLY A 390 7.91 -2.17 -4.37
CA GLY A 390 6.69 -2.42 -5.14
C GLY A 390 5.76 -1.20 -5.18
N ASN A 391 5.80 -0.36 -4.15
CA ASN A 391 5.06 0.90 -4.14
C ASN A 391 5.57 1.85 -5.22
N ASP A 392 6.89 2.00 -5.34
CA ASP A 392 7.51 2.83 -6.40
C ASP A 392 7.12 2.31 -7.79
N ALA A 393 7.23 1.00 -8.01
CA ALA A 393 6.88 0.38 -9.29
C ALA A 393 5.40 0.55 -9.64
N MET A 394 4.48 0.39 -8.67
CA MET A 394 3.05 0.64 -8.90
C MET A 394 2.75 2.11 -9.23
N GLN A 395 3.45 3.08 -8.63
CA GLN A 395 3.30 4.49 -8.98
C GLN A 395 3.77 4.76 -10.42
N PHE A 396 4.83 4.09 -10.87
CA PHE A 396 5.25 4.13 -12.27
C PHE A 396 4.23 3.49 -13.20
N PHE A 397 3.77 2.27 -12.90
CA PHE A 397 2.78 1.57 -13.72
C PHE A 397 1.46 2.33 -13.83
N GLU A 398 1.07 3.09 -12.81
CA GLU A 398 -0.10 3.97 -12.88
C GLU A 398 0.09 5.07 -13.95
N ALA A 399 1.24 5.72 -13.97
CA ALA A 399 1.56 6.82 -14.88
C ALA A 399 1.93 6.36 -16.30
N ASP A 400 2.46 5.15 -16.46
CA ASP A 400 2.91 4.62 -17.74
C ASP A 400 1.73 4.28 -18.67
N PRO A 401 1.56 4.97 -19.81
CA PRO A 401 0.44 4.72 -20.71
C PRO A 401 0.55 3.36 -21.43
N HIS A 402 1.74 2.77 -21.50
CA HIS A 402 1.94 1.46 -22.13
C HIS A 402 1.57 0.28 -21.23
N THR A 403 1.40 0.51 -19.93
CA THR A 403 0.97 -0.51 -18.98
C THR A 403 -0.55 -0.42 -18.79
N ALA A 404 -1.28 -1.50 -19.09
CA ALA A 404 -2.74 -1.60 -18.89
C ALA A 404 -3.14 -2.55 -17.75
N ALA A 405 -2.27 -3.49 -17.37
CA ALA A 405 -2.46 -4.41 -16.25
C ALA A 405 -1.15 -4.63 -15.51
N VAL A 406 -1.24 -4.95 -14.21
CA VAL A 406 -0.07 -5.05 -13.33
C VAL A 406 -0.06 -6.38 -12.59
N GLY A 407 1.08 -7.09 -12.61
CA GLY A 407 1.35 -8.25 -11.76
C GLY A 407 2.40 -7.92 -10.70
N VAL A 408 2.11 -8.15 -9.43
CA VAL A 408 3.00 -7.83 -8.32
C VAL A 408 3.20 -9.06 -7.42
N TYR A 409 4.43 -9.55 -7.33
CA TYR A 409 4.81 -10.55 -6.33
C TYR A 409 5.45 -9.87 -5.12
N LEU A 410 4.85 -10.06 -3.94
CA LEU A 410 5.25 -9.43 -2.68
C LEU A 410 5.54 -10.49 -1.63
N GLU A 411 6.69 -10.35 -0.96
CA GLU A 411 7.00 -11.10 0.26
C GLU A 411 6.83 -10.20 1.50
N SER A 412 6.71 -8.88 1.29
CA SER A 412 6.32 -7.91 2.32
C SER A 412 5.78 -6.61 1.70
N PHE A 413 4.90 -5.91 2.42
CA PHE A 413 4.26 -4.67 1.95
C PHE A 413 5.11 -3.40 2.15
N GLY A 414 6.19 -3.46 2.93
CA GLY A 414 6.97 -2.27 3.32
C GLY A 414 6.11 -1.30 4.14
N ASN A 415 5.55 -0.28 3.51
CA ASN A 415 4.52 0.58 4.10
C ASN A 415 3.14 0.14 3.59
N PRO A 416 2.35 -0.61 4.37
CA PRO A 416 1.06 -1.14 3.90
C PRO A 416 -0.02 -0.08 3.77
N ARG A 417 -0.03 1.01 4.55
CA ARG A 417 -0.98 2.12 4.33
C ARG A 417 -0.76 2.77 2.96
N LYS A 418 0.51 3.05 2.64
CA LYS A 418 0.92 3.53 1.32
C LYS A 418 0.58 2.52 0.23
N PHE A 419 0.85 1.24 0.46
CA PHE A 419 0.49 0.16 -0.46
C PHE A 419 -1.02 0.13 -0.73
N SER A 420 -1.86 0.09 0.31
CA SER A 420 -3.33 0.06 0.20
C SER A 420 -3.85 1.24 -0.60
N ARG A 421 -3.35 2.44 -0.29
CA ARG A 421 -3.73 3.66 -0.99
C ARG A 421 -3.33 3.64 -2.47
N ILE A 422 -2.09 3.26 -2.79
CA ILE A 422 -1.61 3.16 -4.18
C ILE A 422 -2.38 2.07 -4.92
N ALA A 423 -2.54 0.89 -4.33
CA ALA A 423 -3.28 -0.24 -4.91
C ALA A 423 -4.73 0.15 -5.19
N ARG A 424 -5.44 0.76 -4.23
CA ARG A 424 -6.83 1.21 -4.41
C ARG A 424 -6.98 2.22 -5.54
N ARG A 425 -6.03 3.16 -5.66
CA ARG A 425 -6.03 4.16 -6.74
C ARG A 425 -5.71 3.53 -8.10
N LEU A 426 -4.67 2.72 -8.17
CA LEU A 426 -4.24 2.02 -9.38
C LEU A 426 -5.32 1.06 -9.89
N SER A 427 -5.91 0.23 -9.03
CA SER A 427 -7.00 -0.71 -9.34
C SER A 427 -8.27 -0.04 -9.88
N ARG A 428 -8.43 1.28 -9.73
CA ARG A 428 -9.55 2.02 -10.37
C ARG A 428 -9.33 2.25 -11.86
N THR A 429 -8.09 2.21 -12.32
CA THR A 429 -7.71 2.47 -13.70
C THR A 429 -7.22 1.21 -14.42
N LYS A 430 -6.43 0.38 -13.74
CA LYS A 430 -5.73 -0.78 -14.29
C LYS A 430 -5.87 -1.99 -13.35
N PRO A 431 -6.20 -3.20 -13.82
CA PRO A 431 -6.24 -4.38 -12.97
C PRO A 431 -4.87 -4.63 -12.31
N VAL A 432 -4.87 -4.89 -11.00
CA VAL A 432 -3.66 -5.21 -10.23
C VAL A 432 -3.81 -6.62 -9.67
N VAL A 433 -2.96 -7.53 -10.12
CA VAL A 433 -2.91 -8.92 -9.66
C VAL A 433 -1.76 -9.08 -8.67
N VAL A 434 -2.05 -9.49 -7.44
CA VAL A 434 -1.05 -9.65 -6.38
C VAL A 434 -0.88 -11.12 -6.04
N VAL A 435 0.37 -11.58 -6.00
CA VAL A 435 0.74 -12.85 -5.39
C VAL A 435 1.54 -12.56 -4.13
N ARG A 436 1.15 -13.21 -3.05
CA ARG A 436 1.88 -13.18 -1.78
C ARG A 436 2.06 -14.60 -1.25
N SER A 437 3.06 -14.79 -0.42
CA SER A 437 3.13 -15.99 0.42
C SER A 437 2.13 -15.91 1.58
N ASP A 438 1.63 -17.04 2.09
CA ASP A 438 0.78 -17.09 3.28
C ASP A 438 1.47 -16.53 4.54
N VAL A 439 2.82 -16.54 4.56
CA VAL A 439 3.63 -15.96 5.62
C VAL A 439 3.95 -14.47 5.42
N THR A 440 3.50 -13.86 4.33
CA THR A 440 3.76 -12.45 4.01
C THR A 440 3.25 -11.55 5.12
N GLY A 441 4.15 -10.74 5.67
CA GLY A 441 3.85 -9.89 6.81
C GLY A 441 3.88 -10.61 8.16
N ARG A 442 3.87 -11.94 8.23
CA ARG A 442 4.07 -12.69 9.50
C ARG A 442 5.54 -12.96 9.78
N PHE A 443 6.32 -13.20 8.72
CA PHE A 443 7.76 -13.39 8.77
C PHE A 443 8.45 -12.45 7.78
N LEU A 444 9.66 -12.02 8.12
CA LEU A 444 10.48 -11.19 7.24
C LEU A 444 11.42 -12.08 6.44
N PRO A 445 11.39 -12.02 5.11
CA PRO A 445 12.46 -12.57 4.30
C PRO A 445 13.82 -11.93 4.66
N PRO A 446 14.94 -12.64 4.48
CA PRO A 446 16.27 -12.06 4.65
C PRO A 446 16.42 -10.76 3.86
N GLY A 447 16.85 -9.68 4.52
CA GLY A 447 17.04 -8.37 3.88
C GLY A 447 15.85 -7.44 3.86
N HIS A 448 14.68 -7.88 4.28
CA HIS A 448 13.50 -7.02 4.34
C HIS A 448 13.44 -6.27 5.67
N GLU A 449 13.43 -4.93 5.60
CA GLU A 449 13.27 -4.06 6.77
C GLU A 449 11.82 -3.55 6.86
N THR A 450 10.95 -4.37 7.44
CA THR A 450 9.59 -3.99 7.78
C THR A 450 9.16 -4.68 9.06
N ARG A 451 7.98 -4.34 9.57
CA ARG A 451 7.41 -4.97 10.75
C ARG A 451 6.57 -6.17 10.37
N THR A 452 6.35 -7.05 11.34
CA THR A 452 5.43 -8.17 11.19
C THR A 452 4.08 -7.83 11.80
N THR A 453 3.03 -8.43 11.26
CA THR A 453 1.67 -8.29 11.75
C THR A 453 1.42 -9.15 12.97
N GLN A 454 0.66 -8.59 13.90
CA GLN A 454 0.03 -9.25 15.03
C GLN A 454 -1.51 -9.28 14.88
N ALA A 455 -2.05 -8.83 13.75
CA ALA A 455 -3.47 -8.81 13.47
C ALA A 455 -4.04 -10.23 13.28
N PRO A 456 -5.36 -10.41 13.48
CA PRO A 456 -6.04 -11.69 13.23
C PRO A 456 -5.83 -12.21 11.80
N GLU A 457 -5.96 -13.52 11.62
CA GLU A 457 -5.94 -14.14 10.30
C GLU A 457 -7.04 -13.55 9.39
N GLY A 458 -6.78 -13.43 8.08
CA GLY A 458 -7.71 -12.81 7.14
C GLY A 458 -7.72 -11.27 7.13
N THR A 459 -6.99 -10.59 8.03
CA THR A 459 -6.90 -9.12 8.03
C THR A 459 -6.21 -8.59 6.77
N VAL A 460 -5.12 -9.24 6.33
CA VAL A 460 -4.39 -8.86 5.11
C VAL A 460 -5.27 -9.06 3.88
N ASP A 461 -5.99 -10.18 3.80
CA ASP A 461 -6.91 -10.51 2.71
C ASP A 461 -8.00 -9.44 2.62
N SER A 462 -8.60 -9.12 3.77
CA SER A 462 -9.58 -8.05 3.88
C SER A 462 -9.01 -6.69 3.44
N MET A 463 -7.76 -6.38 3.76
CA MET A 463 -7.08 -5.17 3.30
C MET A 463 -6.94 -5.16 1.77
N LEU A 464 -6.53 -6.26 1.14
CA LEU A 464 -6.43 -6.38 -0.31
C LEU A 464 -7.80 -6.25 -0.99
N ASP A 465 -8.84 -6.89 -0.46
CA ASP A 465 -10.21 -6.81 -0.98
C ASP A 465 -10.73 -5.37 -1.02
N GLN A 466 -10.42 -4.57 0.01
CA GLN A 466 -10.80 -3.14 0.05
C GLN A 466 -10.15 -2.32 -1.09
N THR A 467 -8.99 -2.76 -1.58
CA THR A 467 -8.23 -2.07 -2.62
C THR A 467 -8.63 -2.46 -4.04
N GLY A 468 -9.46 -3.50 -4.21
CA GLY A 468 -9.82 -4.01 -5.54
C GLY A 468 -8.67 -4.71 -6.25
N VAL A 469 -7.66 -5.15 -5.51
CA VAL A 469 -6.61 -6.04 -6.01
C VAL A 469 -7.20 -7.42 -6.29
N LEU A 470 -6.79 -8.03 -7.41
CA LEU A 470 -7.03 -9.42 -7.74
C LEU A 470 -5.98 -10.29 -7.03
N GLU A 471 -6.32 -10.83 -5.87
CA GLU A 471 -5.41 -11.72 -5.15
C GLU A 471 -5.30 -13.09 -5.84
N ALA A 472 -4.08 -13.51 -6.14
CA ALA A 472 -3.75 -14.82 -6.68
C ALA A 472 -2.89 -15.60 -5.68
N HIS A 473 -3.35 -16.76 -5.24
CA HIS A 473 -2.64 -17.60 -4.26
C HIS A 473 -1.40 -18.30 -4.85
N THR A 474 -1.24 -18.31 -6.17
CA THR A 474 -0.07 -18.90 -6.84
C THR A 474 0.38 -18.04 -8.02
N HIS A 475 1.65 -18.18 -8.39
CA HIS A 475 2.21 -17.55 -9.58
C HIS A 475 1.50 -18.00 -10.86
N GLU A 476 1.07 -19.26 -10.95
CA GLU A 476 0.34 -19.76 -12.10
C GLU A 476 -1.03 -19.07 -12.22
N ALA A 477 -1.78 -18.96 -11.11
CA ALA A 477 -3.04 -18.23 -11.09
C ALA A 477 -2.88 -16.75 -11.47
N MET A 478 -1.79 -16.10 -11.06
CA MET A 478 -1.49 -14.74 -11.52
C MET A 478 -1.28 -14.70 -13.03
N LEU A 479 -0.48 -15.61 -13.58
CA LEU A 479 -0.22 -15.67 -15.02
C LEU A 479 -1.50 -15.94 -15.81
N ASP A 480 -2.42 -16.74 -15.28
CA ASP A 480 -3.70 -17.05 -15.89
C ASP A 480 -4.62 -15.83 -15.97
N ILE A 481 -4.65 -15.00 -14.91
CA ILE A 481 -5.38 -13.72 -14.90
C ILE A 481 -4.71 -12.73 -15.86
N LEU A 482 -3.38 -12.59 -15.79
CA LEU A 482 -2.60 -11.69 -16.64
C LEU A 482 -2.78 -12.00 -18.14
N MET A 483 -2.86 -13.27 -18.50
CA MET A 483 -3.12 -13.71 -19.86
C MET A 483 -4.49 -13.22 -20.39
N ALA A 484 -5.54 -13.27 -19.56
CA ALA A 484 -6.84 -12.73 -19.92
C ALA A 484 -6.81 -11.21 -20.06
N VAL A 485 -6.35 -10.47 -19.04
CA VAL A 485 -6.39 -9.00 -19.06
C VAL A 485 -5.43 -8.37 -20.08
N ALA A 486 -4.40 -9.10 -20.52
CA ALA A 486 -3.51 -8.63 -21.57
C ALA A 486 -4.17 -8.68 -22.96
N SER A 487 -5.04 -9.65 -23.21
CA SER A 487 -5.53 -9.97 -24.56
C SER A 487 -7.04 -9.81 -24.74
N GLN A 488 -7.81 -9.62 -23.67
CA GLN A 488 -9.27 -9.54 -23.70
C GLN A 488 -9.79 -8.29 -22.97
N PRO A 489 -10.91 -7.70 -23.44
CA PRO A 489 -11.61 -6.67 -22.68
C PRO A 489 -12.14 -7.25 -21.36
N LEU A 490 -12.39 -6.38 -20.37
CA LEU A 490 -12.96 -6.80 -19.09
C LEU A 490 -14.44 -7.20 -19.23
N PRO A 491 -14.94 -8.16 -18.44
CA PRO A 491 -16.34 -8.55 -18.46
C PRO A 491 -17.26 -7.39 -18.09
N THR A 492 -18.49 -7.38 -18.59
CA THR A 492 -19.46 -6.33 -18.26
C THR A 492 -20.34 -6.63 -17.04
N GLY A 493 -20.17 -7.80 -16.42
CA GLY A 493 -20.99 -8.34 -15.34
C GLY A 493 -20.71 -9.84 -15.13
N HIS A 494 -21.62 -10.52 -14.44
CA HIS A 494 -21.48 -11.93 -14.06
C HIS A 494 -22.17 -12.92 -15.01
N ARG A 495 -22.79 -12.44 -16.10
CA ARG A 495 -23.54 -13.31 -17.03
C ARG A 495 -22.65 -13.88 -18.12
N VAL A 496 -22.63 -15.19 -18.26
CA VAL A 496 -21.79 -15.91 -19.22
C VAL A 496 -22.65 -16.63 -20.24
N VAL A 497 -22.25 -16.55 -21.51
CA VAL A 497 -22.76 -17.42 -22.56
C VAL A 497 -21.73 -18.50 -22.87
N LEU A 498 -22.16 -19.76 -22.83
CA LEU A 498 -21.32 -20.89 -23.17
C LEU A 498 -21.41 -21.20 -24.67
N VAL A 499 -20.29 -21.54 -25.29
CA VAL A 499 -20.26 -22.25 -26.57
C VAL A 499 -19.75 -23.64 -26.26
N ALA A 500 -20.64 -24.64 -26.28
CA ALA A 500 -20.29 -26.01 -25.90
C ALA A 500 -20.60 -26.99 -27.03
N ASP A 501 -19.63 -27.84 -27.35
CA ASP A 501 -19.77 -28.87 -28.38
C ASP A 501 -20.32 -30.21 -27.85
N SER A 502 -20.65 -30.31 -26.56
CA SER A 502 -21.25 -31.50 -25.96
C SER A 502 -22.00 -31.18 -24.67
N LEU A 503 -23.01 -32.00 -24.35
CA LEU A 503 -23.79 -31.85 -23.12
C LEU A 503 -22.95 -32.04 -21.84
N ALA A 504 -21.89 -32.85 -21.89
CA ALA A 504 -21.00 -33.06 -20.75
C ALA A 504 -20.17 -31.80 -20.45
N LEU A 505 -19.62 -31.15 -21.48
CA LEU A 505 -18.88 -29.91 -21.32
C LEU A 505 -19.79 -28.74 -20.93
N ASP A 506 -21.02 -28.68 -21.45
CA ASP A 506 -22.02 -27.69 -21.00
C ASP A 506 -22.28 -27.79 -19.49
N ARG A 507 -22.55 -29.00 -18.98
CA ARG A 507 -22.75 -29.24 -17.54
C ARG A 507 -21.52 -28.86 -16.73
N LEU A 508 -20.34 -29.31 -17.16
CA LEU A 508 -19.09 -28.99 -16.48
C LEU A 508 -18.82 -27.48 -16.44
N GLY A 509 -19.12 -26.78 -17.54
CA GLY A 509 -19.02 -25.32 -17.62
C GLY A 509 -20.00 -24.61 -16.69
N ARG A 510 -21.24 -25.11 -16.57
CA ARG A 510 -22.26 -24.56 -15.66
C ARG A 510 -21.89 -24.75 -14.19
N ASP A 511 -21.40 -25.93 -13.82
CA ASP A 511 -20.95 -26.22 -12.45
C ASP A 511 -19.76 -25.31 -12.09
N ALA A 512 -18.76 -25.21 -12.99
CA ALA A 512 -17.62 -24.32 -12.82
C ALA A 512 -18.00 -22.84 -12.74
N ALA A 513 -18.99 -22.39 -13.53
CA ALA A 513 -19.50 -21.04 -13.47
C ALA A 513 -20.17 -20.75 -12.12
N ALA A 514 -20.99 -21.68 -11.61
CA ALA A 514 -21.65 -21.54 -10.32
C ALA A 514 -20.65 -21.44 -9.15
N GLU A 515 -19.59 -22.26 -9.17
CA GLU A 515 -18.50 -22.18 -8.19
C GLU A 515 -17.74 -20.85 -8.24
N ALA A 516 -17.60 -20.26 -9.43
CA ALA A 516 -16.96 -18.96 -9.65
C ALA A 516 -17.90 -17.76 -9.48
N GLY A 517 -19.15 -17.96 -9.04
CA GLY A 517 -20.12 -16.87 -8.84
C GLY A 517 -20.69 -16.28 -10.14
N LEU A 518 -20.58 -17.00 -11.25
CA LEU A 518 -21.05 -16.60 -12.57
C LEU A 518 -22.41 -17.24 -12.91
N GLU A 519 -23.23 -16.54 -13.69
CA GLU A 519 -24.54 -17.01 -14.14
C GLU A 519 -24.51 -17.38 -15.63
N VAL A 520 -24.71 -18.66 -15.96
CA VAL A 520 -24.82 -19.09 -17.35
C VAL A 520 -26.23 -18.80 -17.89
N THR A 521 -26.36 -17.79 -18.74
CA THR A 521 -27.65 -17.32 -19.27
C THR A 521 -28.10 -18.09 -20.51
N ALA A 522 -27.16 -18.52 -21.34
CA ALA A 522 -27.43 -19.29 -22.55
C ALA A 522 -26.26 -20.20 -22.90
N THR A 523 -26.57 -21.25 -23.68
CA THR A 523 -25.56 -22.08 -24.34
C THR A 523 -25.85 -22.06 -25.84
N VAL A 524 -24.89 -21.60 -26.63
CA VAL A 524 -24.90 -21.75 -28.09
C VAL A 524 -24.31 -23.13 -28.39
N GLY A 525 -25.20 -24.12 -28.51
CA GLY A 525 -24.82 -25.51 -28.78
C GLY A 525 -24.55 -25.76 -30.26
N LEU A 526 -23.59 -26.62 -30.56
CA LEU A 526 -23.32 -27.11 -31.92
C LEU A 526 -24.21 -28.34 -32.18
N VAL A 527 -25.29 -28.16 -32.94
CA VAL A 527 -26.23 -29.24 -33.28
C VAL A 527 -25.49 -30.36 -34.04
N GLY A 528 -25.51 -31.59 -33.52
CA GLY A 528 -25.03 -32.81 -34.21
C GLY A 528 -23.77 -33.49 -33.64
N SER A 529 -23.19 -33.00 -32.54
CA SER A 529 -21.93 -33.48 -31.95
C SER A 529 -22.06 -34.65 -30.94
N GLU A 530 -23.27 -35.19 -30.76
CA GLU A 530 -23.58 -36.30 -29.85
C GLU A 530 -22.86 -37.62 -30.20
N GLN A 531 -22.27 -37.71 -31.40
CA GLN A 531 -21.58 -38.90 -31.93
C GLN A 531 -20.07 -38.94 -31.61
N GLY A 532 -19.56 -38.03 -30.77
CA GLY A 532 -18.14 -38.06 -30.37
C GLY A 532 -17.16 -37.45 -31.39
N ILE A 533 -17.67 -36.82 -32.45
CA ILE A 533 -16.87 -36.16 -33.49
C ILE A 533 -16.75 -34.67 -33.18
N ALA A 534 -15.54 -34.11 -33.27
CA ALA A 534 -15.31 -32.68 -33.09
C ALA A 534 -16.02 -31.87 -34.20
N PRO A 535 -16.62 -30.72 -33.86
CA PRO A 535 -17.31 -29.87 -34.85
C PRO A 535 -16.31 -29.28 -35.87
N PRO A 536 -16.72 -29.03 -37.13
CA PRO A 536 -15.89 -28.29 -38.07
C PRO A 536 -15.54 -26.91 -37.52
N ALA A 537 -14.30 -26.45 -37.75
CA ALA A 537 -13.79 -25.19 -37.25
C ALA A 537 -14.69 -23.99 -37.61
N GLU A 538 -15.23 -23.94 -38.84
CA GLU A 538 -16.12 -22.85 -39.26
C GLU A 538 -17.43 -22.80 -38.46
N THR A 539 -17.92 -23.97 -38.03
CA THR A 539 -19.14 -24.06 -37.22
C THR A 539 -18.89 -23.50 -35.82
N LEU A 540 -17.74 -23.84 -35.22
CA LEU A 540 -17.33 -23.29 -33.92
C LEU A 540 -17.14 -21.77 -34.00
N VAL A 541 -16.43 -21.29 -35.04
CA VAL A 541 -16.24 -19.86 -35.28
C VAL A 541 -17.58 -19.11 -35.41
N SER A 542 -18.56 -19.68 -36.13
CA SER A 542 -19.89 -19.09 -36.24
C SER A 542 -20.60 -19.03 -34.89
N ALA A 543 -20.58 -20.14 -34.14
CA ALA A 543 -21.22 -20.20 -32.82
C ALA A 543 -20.61 -19.18 -31.84
N VAL A 544 -19.30 -18.98 -31.88
CA VAL A 544 -18.62 -17.95 -31.07
C VAL A 544 -19.06 -16.54 -31.45
N ARG A 545 -19.18 -16.23 -32.75
CA ARG A 545 -19.69 -14.93 -33.21
C ARG A 545 -21.13 -14.69 -32.75
N ASP A 546 -21.97 -15.72 -32.76
CA ASP A 546 -23.35 -15.63 -32.29
C ASP A 546 -23.40 -15.44 -30.77
N ALA A 547 -22.57 -16.16 -30.01
CA ALA A 547 -22.46 -16.01 -28.57
C ALA A 547 -22.00 -14.61 -28.15
N VAL A 548 -21.00 -14.04 -28.83
CA VAL A 548 -20.50 -12.67 -28.55
C VAL A 548 -21.57 -11.60 -28.80
N ARG A 549 -22.51 -11.85 -29.71
CA ARG A 549 -23.62 -10.93 -30.03
C ARG A 549 -24.85 -11.12 -29.16
N HIS A 550 -24.84 -12.09 -28.25
CA HIS A 550 -25.97 -12.40 -27.41
C HIS A 550 -26.23 -11.27 -26.39
N GLU A 551 -27.46 -10.76 -26.30
CA GLU A 551 -27.81 -9.57 -25.49
C GLU A 551 -27.56 -9.77 -23.98
N GLN A 552 -27.50 -11.02 -23.53
CA GLN A 552 -27.24 -11.40 -22.13
C GLN A 552 -25.80 -11.85 -21.87
N ALA A 553 -24.89 -11.70 -22.83
CA ALA A 553 -23.48 -12.03 -22.64
C ALA A 553 -22.73 -10.85 -22.02
N ASP A 554 -22.25 -11.03 -20.79
CA ASP A 554 -21.19 -10.18 -20.23
C ASP A 554 -19.79 -10.74 -20.51
N ALA A 555 -19.74 -12.03 -20.88
CA ALA A 555 -18.56 -12.78 -21.28
C ALA A 555 -18.97 -14.05 -22.04
N VAL A 556 -18.03 -14.63 -22.80
CA VAL A 556 -18.21 -15.90 -23.51
C VAL A 556 -17.12 -16.89 -23.12
N VAL A 557 -17.50 -18.14 -22.88
CA VAL A 557 -16.54 -19.23 -22.68
C VAL A 557 -16.77 -20.33 -23.71
N VAL A 558 -15.73 -20.67 -24.45
CA VAL A 558 -15.74 -21.66 -25.53
C VAL A 558 -15.19 -22.98 -25.01
N LEU A 559 -16.03 -24.01 -24.96
CA LEU A 559 -15.72 -25.36 -24.49
C LEU A 559 -15.85 -26.33 -25.68
N ALA A 560 -14.72 -26.68 -26.29
CA ALA A 560 -14.71 -27.50 -27.49
C ALA A 560 -13.70 -28.64 -27.39
N ARG A 561 -13.94 -29.71 -28.16
CA ARG A 561 -13.00 -30.80 -28.41
C ARG A 561 -12.30 -30.60 -29.75
N LEU A 562 -11.07 -31.09 -29.86
CA LEU A 562 -10.34 -31.17 -31.13
C LEU A 562 -10.37 -32.59 -31.73
N GLY A 563 -10.68 -33.62 -30.94
CA GLY A 563 -10.88 -35.00 -31.39
C GLY A 563 -9.61 -35.86 -31.44
N LEU A 564 -9.74 -37.17 -31.71
CA LEU A 564 -8.66 -38.18 -31.56
C LEU A 564 -7.65 -38.23 -32.73
N HIS A 565 -7.95 -37.61 -33.88
CA HIS A 565 -7.13 -37.65 -35.09
C HIS A 565 -6.67 -36.24 -35.48
N GLN A 566 -5.80 -35.66 -34.67
CA GLN A 566 -5.30 -34.30 -34.87
C GLN A 566 -4.10 -34.29 -35.83
N ALA A 567 -4.10 -33.40 -36.81
CA ALA A 567 -2.85 -32.97 -37.43
C ALA A 567 -2.07 -32.09 -36.43
N ASP A 568 -0.73 -32.11 -36.47
CA ASP A 568 0.12 -31.42 -35.50
C ASP A 568 -0.14 -29.90 -35.39
N ASP A 569 -0.67 -29.26 -36.45
CA ASP A 569 -0.91 -27.81 -36.56
C ASP A 569 -2.38 -27.39 -36.38
N GLU A 570 -3.30 -28.35 -36.26
CA GLU A 570 -4.74 -28.12 -36.21
C GLU A 570 -5.22 -27.30 -34.99
N PRO A 571 -4.71 -27.52 -33.76
CA PRO A 571 -5.06 -26.70 -32.60
C PRO A 571 -4.67 -25.22 -32.79
N GLU A 572 -3.48 -24.96 -33.35
CA GLU A 572 -2.98 -23.60 -33.57
C GLU A 572 -3.84 -22.88 -34.62
N ARG A 573 -4.21 -23.55 -35.72
CA ARG A 573 -5.11 -22.98 -36.73
C ARG A 573 -6.46 -22.62 -36.14
N LEU A 574 -7.05 -23.49 -35.32
CA LEU A 574 -8.34 -23.23 -34.68
C LEU A 574 -8.22 -22.03 -33.71
N ALA A 575 -7.16 -21.97 -32.91
CA ALA A 575 -6.92 -20.87 -31.99
C ALA A 575 -6.81 -19.52 -32.74
N HIS A 576 -6.09 -19.46 -33.86
CA HIS A 576 -6.01 -18.26 -34.70
C HIS A 576 -7.36 -17.89 -35.31
N ALA A 577 -8.11 -18.87 -35.83
CA ALA A 577 -9.44 -18.61 -36.41
C ALA A 577 -10.43 -18.06 -35.36
N LEU A 578 -10.39 -18.57 -34.13
CA LEU A 578 -11.20 -18.09 -33.01
C LEU A 578 -10.77 -16.69 -32.54
N ALA A 579 -9.46 -16.43 -32.44
CA ALA A 579 -8.94 -15.11 -32.12
C ALA A 579 -9.33 -14.06 -33.18
N ASP A 580 -9.22 -14.39 -34.46
CA ASP A 580 -9.65 -13.51 -35.55
C ASP A 580 -11.16 -13.27 -35.55
N ALA A 581 -11.95 -14.29 -35.22
CA ALA A 581 -13.40 -14.15 -35.13
C ALA A 581 -13.88 -13.27 -33.97
N THR A 582 -13.04 -13.07 -32.96
CA THR A 582 -13.36 -12.36 -31.71
C THR A 582 -12.56 -11.06 -31.55
N ARG A 583 -11.75 -10.68 -32.55
CA ARG A 583 -10.90 -9.47 -32.52
C ARG A 583 -11.65 -8.19 -32.16
N ASP A 584 -12.87 -8.04 -32.67
CA ASP A 584 -13.72 -6.85 -32.43
C ASP A 584 -14.70 -7.03 -31.25
N ALA A 585 -14.57 -8.12 -30.48
CA ALA A 585 -15.44 -8.37 -29.33
C ALA A 585 -15.21 -7.31 -28.24
N ARG A 586 -16.29 -6.86 -27.61
CA ARG A 586 -16.27 -5.88 -26.51
C ARG A 586 -16.43 -6.50 -25.13
N ILE A 587 -16.60 -7.82 -25.10
CA ILE A 587 -16.69 -8.67 -23.91
C ILE A 587 -15.62 -9.75 -24.01
N PRO A 588 -15.09 -10.25 -22.88
CA PRO A 588 -14.04 -11.26 -22.92
C PRO A 588 -14.56 -12.56 -23.50
N VAL A 589 -13.73 -13.18 -24.32
CA VAL A 589 -13.91 -14.54 -24.79
C VAL A 589 -12.74 -15.37 -24.27
N LEU A 590 -13.03 -16.46 -23.54
CA LEU A 590 -12.01 -17.39 -23.06
C LEU A 590 -12.24 -18.76 -23.71
N GLY A 591 -11.16 -19.43 -24.09
CA GLY A 591 -11.21 -20.75 -24.71
C GLY A 591 -10.79 -21.88 -23.77
N CYS A 592 -11.38 -23.04 -23.95
CA CYS A 592 -10.92 -24.31 -23.39
C CYS A 592 -11.04 -25.38 -24.48
N LEU A 593 -9.89 -25.81 -24.98
CA LEU A 593 -9.79 -26.91 -25.93
C LEU A 593 -9.48 -28.18 -25.14
N THR A 594 -10.50 -28.99 -24.94
CA THR A 594 -10.36 -30.29 -24.29
C THR A 594 -9.75 -31.29 -25.27
N ASP A 595 -9.16 -32.39 -24.77
CA ASP A 595 -8.64 -33.54 -25.54
C ASP A 595 -7.41 -33.35 -26.46
N VAL A 596 -6.63 -32.28 -26.30
CA VAL A 596 -5.40 -32.10 -27.09
C VAL A 596 -4.26 -32.98 -26.57
N VAL A 597 -3.77 -33.89 -27.42
CA VAL A 597 -2.76 -34.91 -27.07
C VAL A 597 -1.35 -34.50 -27.52
N SER A 598 -1.21 -33.43 -28.29
CA SER A 598 0.08 -32.98 -28.80
C SER A 598 1.06 -32.64 -27.67
N PRO A 599 2.32 -33.11 -27.67
CA PRO A 599 3.32 -32.67 -26.69
C PRO A 599 3.69 -31.18 -26.81
N ARG A 600 3.27 -30.50 -27.90
CA ARG A 600 3.30 -29.04 -28.03
C ARG A 600 2.16 -28.35 -27.27
N TYR A 601 1.11 -29.10 -26.93
CA TYR A 601 0.01 -28.70 -26.03
C TYR A 601 0.45 -28.84 -24.57
N ARG A 602 1.26 -27.89 -24.09
CA ARG A 602 1.49 -27.77 -22.64
C ARG A 602 0.58 -26.71 -22.06
N GLY A 603 -0.74 -26.95 -22.10
CA GLY A 603 -1.80 -26.32 -21.29
C GLY A 603 -1.90 -24.79 -21.18
N ALA A 604 -0.95 -24.05 -21.75
CA ALA A 604 -0.75 -22.62 -21.59
C ALA A 604 0.02 -22.02 -22.78
N THR A 605 0.34 -22.83 -23.81
CA THR A 605 1.11 -22.44 -25.01
C THR A 605 0.22 -22.20 -26.23
N LEU A 606 -1.07 -22.53 -26.16
CA LEU A 606 -2.03 -22.17 -27.19
C LEU A 606 -2.57 -20.78 -26.92
N GLY A 607 -1.98 -19.83 -27.62
CA GLY A 607 -2.56 -18.54 -27.83
C GLY A 607 -2.14 -18.12 -29.23
N ALA A 608 -3.07 -17.63 -30.03
CA ALA A 608 -2.75 -16.77 -31.16
C ALA A 608 -2.26 -15.39 -30.68
N ALA A 609 -1.51 -15.41 -29.56
CA ALA A 609 -1.08 -14.30 -28.76
C ALA A 609 0.19 -13.72 -29.40
N GLY A 610 0.01 -12.70 -30.24
CA GLY A 610 1.12 -11.99 -30.88
C GLY A 610 1.58 -10.81 -30.02
N PRO A 611 2.78 -10.24 -30.24
CA PRO A 611 3.16 -8.99 -29.57
C PRO A 611 2.22 -7.84 -29.98
N VAL A 612 2.09 -6.83 -29.13
CA VAL A 612 1.43 -5.58 -29.53
C VAL A 612 2.33 -4.85 -30.55
N ASP A 613 1.77 -4.48 -31.70
CA ASP A 613 2.47 -3.76 -32.77
C ASP A 613 3.15 -2.47 -32.26
N ASP A 614 4.34 -2.16 -32.80
CA ASP A 614 5.13 -1.00 -32.39
C ASP A 614 4.37 0.33 -32.57
N ASP A 615 3.53 0.42 -33.61
CA ASP A 615 2.70 1.60 -33.92
C ASP A 615 1.34 1.61 -33.20
N ALA A 616 1.05 0.61 -32.35
CA ALA A 616 -0.23 0.56 -31.63
C ALA A 616 -0.31 1.63 -30.54
N GLU A 617 -1.50 2.22 -30.39
CA GLU A 617 -1.80 3.20 -29.36
C GLU A 617 -1.51 2.63 -27.95
N PRO A 618 -0.99 3.45 -27.02
CA PRO A 618 -0.75 3.02 -25.64
C PRO A 618 -2.02 2.43 -24.97
N GLY A 619 -1.84 1.33 -24.24
CA GLY A 619 -2.94 0.61 -23.60
C GLY A 619 -3.74 -0.33 -24.52
N SER A 620 -3.33 -0.48 -25.78
CA SER A 620 -3.90 -1.48 -26.69
C SER A 620 -3.76 -2.89 -26.12
N LEU A 621 -4.81 -3.70 -26.28
CA LEU A 621 -4.77 -5.11 -25.95
C LEU A 621 -3.83 -5.84 -26.90
N GLN A 622 -3.24 -6.90 -26.38
CA GLN A 622 -2.48 -7.84 -27.17
C GLN A 622 -3.43 -8.63 -28.09
N PRO A 623 -3.10 -8.82 -29.38
CA PRO A 623 -3.90 -9.68 -30.24
C PRO A 623 -3.82 -11.12 -29.73
N GLY A 624 -4.96 -11.81 -29.67
CA GLY A 624 -5.03 -13.23 -29.32
C GLY A 624 -6.24 -13.59 -28.48
N LEU A 625 -6.46 -14.90 -28.32
CA LEU A 625 -7.49 -15.48 -27.47
C LEU A 625 -6.82 -16.35 -26.40
N PRO A 626 -7.11 -16.15 -25.10
CA PRO A 626 -6.53 -16.95 -24.02
C PRO A 626 -7.22 -18.32 -23.94
N PHE A 627 -6.41 -19.39 -23.89
CA PHE A 627 -6.91 -20.75 -23.70
C PHE A 627 -6.45 -21.33 -22.36
N TYR A 628 -7.39 -21.97 -21.67
CA TYR A 628 -7.18 -22.61 -20.38
C TYR A 628 -7.32 -24.14 -20.51
N PRO A 629 -6.59 -24.91 -19.69
CA PRO A 629 -6.61 -26.36 -19.77
C PRO A 629 -7.90 -26.99 -19.20
N SER A 630 -8.73 -26.21 -18.47
CA SER A 630 -10.01 -26.69 -17.96
C SER A 630 -11.08 -25.57 -17.91
N PRO A 631 -12.38 -25.93 -17.95
CA PRO A 631 -13.46 -24.99 -17.73
C PRO A 631 -13.39 -24.31 -16.35
N GLN A 632 -12.98 -25.04 -15.31
CA GLN A 632 -12.82 -24.52 -13.94
C GLN A 632 -11.86 -23.34 -13.93
N GLN A 633 -10.68 -23.49 -14.53
CA GLN A 633 -9.67 -22.44 -14.52
C GLN A 633 -10.11 -21.20 -15.31
N ALA A 634 -10.74 -21.39 -16.48
CA ALA A 634 -11.32 -20.29 -17.26
C ALA A 634 -12.39 -19.54 -16.45
N MET A 635 -13.30 -20.26 -15.79
CA MET A 635 -14.37 -19.66 -14.98
C MET A 635 -13.84 -18.97 -13.72
N THR A 636 -12.86 -19.54 -13.03
CA THR A 636 -12.21 -18.89 -11.88
C THR A 636 -11.60 -17.54 -12.27
N VAL A 637 -10.86 -17.48 -13.38
CA VAL A 637 -10.31 -16.21 -13.89
C VAL A 637 -11.43 -15.24 -14.23
N LEU A 638 -12.47 -15.69 -14.94
CA LEU A 638 -13.57 -14.84 -15.34
C LEU A 638 -14.38 -14.30 -14.15
N GLY A 639 -14.61 -15.13 -13.13
CA GLY A 639 -15.29 -14.76 -11.89
C GLY A 639 -14.52 -13.68 -11.15
N ALA A 640 -13.20 -13.86 -10.97
CA ALA A 640 -12.35 -12.85 -10.35
C ALA A 640 -12.39 -11.52 -11.11
N LEU A 641 -12.38 -11.54 -12.45
CA LEU A 641 -12.50 -10.34 -13.27
C LEU A 641 -13.88 -9.67 -13.17
N ALA A 642 -14.96 -10.46 -13.08
CA ALA A 642 -16.32 -9.95 -12.90
C ALA A 642 -16.48 -9.27 -11.54
N ASP A 643 -15.94 -9.86 -10.47
CA ASP A 643 -15.93 -9.27 -9.13
C ASP A 643 -15.11 -7.98 -9.08
N TYR A 644 -13.95 -7.96 -9.73
CA TYR A 644 -13.15 -6.75 -9.88
C TYR A 644 -13.90 -5.64 -10.62
N VAL A 645 -14.57 -5.95 -11.74
CA VAL A 645 -15.37 -4.96 -12.48
C VAL A 645 -16.54 -4.46 -11.64
N HIS A 646 -17.18 -5.35 -10.88
CA HIS A 646 -18.22 -4.96 -9.94
C HIS A 646 -17.68 -3.98 -8.89
N TRP A 647 -16.57 -4.31 -8.23
CA TRP A 647 -15.89 -3.42 -7.28
C TRP A 647 -15.52 -2.07 -7.91
N ARG A 648 -15.00 -2.08 -9.14
CA ARG A 648 -14.55 -0.88 -9.86
C ARG A 648 -15.70 0.08 -10.16
N ARG A 649 -16.90 -0.45 -10.43
CA ARG A 649 -18.12 0.33 -10.70
C ARG A 649 -18.80 0.89 -9.46
N GLN A 650 -18.55 0.32 -8.29
CA GLN A 650 -19.10 0.85 -7.04
C GLN A 650 -18.57 2.26 -6.81
N GLU A 651 -19.45 3.22 -6.51
CA GLU A 651 -19.03 4.60 -6.27
C GLU A 651 -18.19 4.67 -4.99
N VAL A 652 -17.20 5.56 -5.00
CA VAL A 652 -16.29 5.78 -3.88
C VAL A 652 -17.10 6.44 -2.75
N GLY A 653 -16.99 5.90 -1.54
CA GLY A 653 -17.62 6.49 -0.36
C GLY A 653 -16.98 7.82 0.02
N GLU A 654 -17.69 8.59 0.83
CA GLU A 654 -17.17 9.84 1.40
C GLU A 654 -16.30 9.55 2.62
N PRO A 655 -15.18 10.28 2.80
CA PRO A 655 -14.40 10.21 4.03
C PRO A 655 -15.28 10.45 5.25
N LEU A 656 -15.05 9.70 6.32
CA LEU A 656 -15.80 9.86 7.56
C LEU A 656 -15.42 11.19 8.25
N GLU A 657 -16.39 12.07 8.45
CA GLU A 657 -16.25 13.30 9.24
C GLU A 657 -17.35 13.40 10.32
N PRO A 658 -17.30 12.58 11.38
CA PRO A 658 -18.26 12.67 12.47
C PRO A 658 -18.21 14.05 13.15
N THR A 659 -19.37 14.58 13.55
CA THR A 659 -19.44 15.83 14.30
C THR A 659 -19.19 15.61 15.80
N GLY A 660 -18.72 16.66 16.49
CA GLY A 660 -18.53 16.65 17.95
C GLY A 660 -17.27 15.93 18.40
N LEU A 661 -16.24 15.88 17.55
CA LEU A 661 -14.95 15.28 17.87
C LEU A 661 -14.04 16.30 18.56
N HIS A 662 -13.32 15.82 19.57
CA HIS A 662 -12.34 16.55 20.38
C HIS A 662 -10.99 15.80 20.33
N PRO A 663 -10.37 15.66 19.13
CA PRO A 663 -9.21 14.79 18.94
C PRO A 663 -7.99 15.28 19.71
N HIS A 664 -7.87 16.58 19.96
CA HIS A 664 -6.74 17.15 20.68
C HIS A 664 -6.77 16.79 22.17
N GLU A 665 -7.92 16.98 22.82
CA GLU A 665 -8.11 16.62 24.22
C GLU A 665 -7.95 15.10 24.43
N ALA A 666 -8.39 14.31 23.44
CA ALA A 666 -8.17 12.87 23.43
C ALA A 666 -6.69 12.48 23.30
N GLU A 667 -5.93 13.18 22.44
CA GLU A 667 -4.49 12.96 22.27
C GLU A 667 -3.73 13.27 23.58
N GLU A 668 -4.02 14.40 24.24
CA GLU A 668 -3.41 14.76 25.52
C GLU A 668 -3.66 13.71 26.62
N LEU A 669 -4.90 13.23 26.73
CA LEU A 669 -5.27 12.17 27.68
C LEU A 669 -4.46 10.90 27.42
N VAL A 670 -4.38 10.49 26.15
CA VAL A 670 -3.70 9.25 25.77
C VAL A 670 -2.19 9.39 25.89
N GLU A 671 -1.60 10.55 25.61
CA GLU A 671 -0.17 10.81 25.84
C GLU A 671 0.18 10.77 27.33
N ALA A 672 -0.60 11.43 28.17
CA ALA A 672 -0.44 11.37 29.63
C ALA A 672 -0.57 9.91 30.12
N ALA A 673 -1.51 9.16 29.56
CA ALA A 673 -1.69 7.76 29.88
C ALA A 673 -0.52 6.88 29.43
N ALA A 674 -0.01 7.09 28.20
CA ALA A 674 1.08 6.33 27.60
C ALA A 674 2.44 6.65 28.26
N ALA A 675 2.60 7.82 28.87
CA ALA A 675 3.76 8.16 29.68
C ALA A 675 3.90 7.27 30.93
N ARG A 676 2.83 6.58 31.34
CA ARG A 676 2.86 5.56 32.41
C ARG A 676 3.44 4.23 31.96
N ALA A 677 3.62 4.01 30.65
CA ALA A 677 4.11 2.74 30.10
C ALA A 677 5.64 2.73 30.03
N GLU A 678 6.27 1.65 30.51
CA GLU A 678 7.70 1.39 30.32
C GLU A 678 7.92 0.42 29.14
N GLY A 679 8.74 0.81 28.17
CA GLY A 679 9.09 -0.06 27.04
C GLY A 679 7.90 -0.41 26.13
N THR A 680 7.54 -1.70 26.07
CA THR A 680 6.45 -2.23 25.23
C THR A 680 5.21 -2.65 26.03
N GLU A 681 5.12 -2.24 27.29
CA GLU A 681 3.97 -2.57 28.13
C GLU A 681 2.69 -1.85 27.64
N LEU A 682 1.56 -2.53 27.84
CA LEU A 682 0.23 -1.96 27.61
C LEU A 682 -0.30 -1.44 28.94
N VAL A 683 -0.71 -0.17 28.95
CA VAL A 683 -1.39 0.45 30.09
C VAL A 683 -2.88 0.41 29.84
N ARG A 684 -3.62 -0.29 30.70
CA ARG A 684 -5.07 -0.28 30.67
C ARG A 684 -5.58 1.03 31.25
N LEU A 685 -6.45 1.73 30.52
CA LEU A 685 -7.15 2.91 31.04
C LEU A 685 -8.17 2.49 32.11
N SER A 686 -8.35 3.35 33.12
CA SER A 686 -9.47 3.22 34.07
C SER A 686 -10.81 3.39 33.37
N ASP A 687 -11.90 3.01 34.04
CA ASP A 687 -13.25 3.13 33.49
C ASP A 687 -13.59 4.61 33.19
N GLU A 688 -13.20 5.55 34.08
CA GLU A 688 -13.39 7.00 33.90
C GLU A 688 -12.55 7.59 32.75
N GLU A 689 -11.28 7.21 32.63
CA GLU A 689 -10.42 7.63 31.51
C GLU A 689 -10.96 7.07 30.18
N THR A 690 -11.46 5.84 30.18
CA THR A 690 -12.06 5.19 29.01
C THR A 690 -13.33 5.93 28.57
N GLU A 691 -14.23 6.24 29.50
CA GLU A 691 -15.44 7.01 29.22
C GLU A 691 -15.12 8.42 28.70
N THR A 692 -14.13 9.10 29.28
CA THR A 692 -13.70 10.43 28.86
C THR A 692 -13.12 10.40 27.44
N LEU A 693 -12.21 9.46 27.17
CA LEU A 693 -11.61 9.29 25.84
C LEU A 693 -12.65 9.00 24.76
N LEU A 694 -13.57 8.07 25.04
CA LEU A 694 -14.64 7.72 24.10
C LEU A 694 -15.64 8.86 23.91
N GLY A 695 -15.91 9.62 24.98
CA GLY A 695 -16.74 10.83 24.95
C GLY A 695 -16.19 11.90 24.01
N HIS A 696 -14.87 12.08 23.92
CA HIS A 696 -14.23 12.97 22.94
C HIS A 696 -14.49 12.57 21.48
N TYR A 697 -14.87 11.31 21.22
CA TYR A 697 -15.29 10.85 19.89
C TYR A 697 -16.82 10.70 19.75
N GLY A 698 -17.59 11.17 20.74
CA GLY A 698 -19.05 11.07 20.77
C GLY A 698 -19.57 9.65 21.04
N ILE A 699 -18.72 8.76 21.60
CA ILE A 699 -19.10 7.39 21.94
C ILE A 699 -19.47 7.33 23.42
N THR A 700 -20.73 7.01 23.72
CA THR A 700 -21.22 6.88 25.10
C THR A 700 -21.24 5.42 25.52
N VAL A 701 -20.54 5.10 26.62
CA VAL A 701 -20.62 3.79 27.28
C VAL A 701 -21.72 3.84 28.34
N LEU A 702 -22.52 2.78 28.44
CA LEU A 702 -23.60 2.71 29.42
C LEU A 702 -23.01 2.62 30.84
N PRO A 703 -23.29 3.57 31.75
CA PRO A 703 -22.66 3.62 33.06
C PRO A 703 -22.97 2.36 33.89
N SER A 704 -21.93 1.78 34.49
CA SER A 704 -22.07 0.74 35.53
C SER A 704 -21.47 1.22 36.85
N ALA A 705 -21.91 0.63 37.95
CA ALA A 705 -21.42 0.94 39.28
C ALA A 705 -21.03 -0.34 40.02
N ARG A 706 -19.75 -0.41 40.41
CA ARG A 706 -19.26 -1.44 41.34
C ARG A 706 -19.74 -1.13 42.75
N PHE A 707 -19.95 -2.18 43.55
CA PHE A 707 -20.41 -2.04 44.93
C PHE A 707 -19.84 -3.15 45.83
N GLU A 708 -19.70 -2.85 47.12
CA GLU A 708 -19.27 -3.80 48.14
C GLU A 708 -20.45 -4.32 48.97
N THR A 709 -21.51 -3.54 49.12
CA THR A 709 -22.70 -3.92 49.89
C THR A 709 -23.97 -3.97 49.04
N ALA A 710 -24.95 -4.76 49.46
CA ALA A 710 -26.23 -4.83 48.74
C ALA A 710 -26.99 -3.50 48.77
N ASP A 711 -26.80 -2.68 49.81
CA ASP A 711 -27.42 -1.36 49.89
C ASP A 711 -26.73 -0.33 48.97
N GLU A 712 -25.41 -0.40 48.80
CA GLU A 712 -24.72 0.35 47.74
C GLU A 712 -25.21 -0.03 46.35
N ALA A 713 -25.46 -1.32 46.11
CA ALA A 713 -26.02 -1.80 44.84
C ALA A 713 -27.41 -1.20 44.58
N VAL A 714 -28.27 -1.13 45.61
CA VAL A 714 -29.60 -0.51 45.52
C VAL A 714 -29.49 0.99 45.28
N ALA A 715 -28.65 1.70 46.03
CA ALA A 715 -28.45 3.14 45.84
C ALA A 715 -27.90 3.45 44.43
N ALA A 716 -27.02 2.60 43.90
CA ALA A 716 -26.55 2.71 42.53
C ALA A 716 -27.68 2.43 41.52
N ALA A 717 -28.48 1.38 41.71
CA ALA A 717 -29.60 1.04 40.85
C ALA A 717 -30.68 2.13 40.82
N GLU A 718 -30.95 2.80 41.95
CA GLU A 718 -31.89 3.92 42.02
C GLU A 718 -31.39 5.13 41.23
N ARG A 719 -30.08 5.40 41.22
CA ARG A 719 -29.49 6.47 40.38
C ARG A 719 -29.48 6.11 38.90
N LEU A 720 -29.19 4.85 38.55
CA LEU A 720 -29.11 4.36 37.18
C LEU A 720 -30.50 4.10 36.55
N GLY A 721 -31.51 3.85 37.38
CA GLY A 721 -32.88 3.52 36.97
C GLY A 721 -33.11 2.03 36.79
N PHE A 722 -34.23 1.53 37.33
CA PHE A 722 -34.71 0.17 37.10
C PHE A 722 -35.43 0.05 35.74
N PRO A 723 -35.42 -1.13 35.07
CA PRO A 723 -34.76 -2.37 35.50
C PRO A 723 -33.24 -2.35 35.29
N VAL A 724 -32.52 -3.06 36.17
CA VAL A 724 -31.05 -3.19 36.12
C VAL A 724 -30.59 -4.62 35.85
N ALA A 725 -29.37 -4.74 35.37
CA ALA A 725 -28.60 -5.98 35.31
C ALA A 725 -27.57 -6.01 36.43
N LEU A 726 -27.41 -7.19 37.04
CA LEU A 726 -26.36 -7.48 38.00
C LEU A 726 -25.33 -8.41 37.35
N LYS A 727 -24.05 -8.02 37.37
CA LYS A 727 -22.97 -8.72 36.65
C LYS A 727 -21.77 -8.97 37.57
N ALA A 728 -21.08 -10.08 37.33
CA ALA A 728 -19.74 -10.30 37.85
C ALA A 728 -18.74 -9.34 37.16
N VAL A 729 -17.73 -8.86 37.89
CA VAL A 729 -16.65 -8.05 37.29
C VAL A 729 -15.57 -8.93 36.62
N ASP A 730 -15.47 -10.19 37.04
CA ASP A 730 -14.49 -11.15 36.52
C ASP A 730 -14.59 -11.31 34.98
N PRO A 731 -13.49 -11.11 34.23
CA PRO A 731 -13.49 -11.14 32.77
C PRO A 731 -14.01 -12.44 32.15
N HIS A 732 -13.85 -13.58 32.82
CA HIS A 732 -14.23 -14.89 32.30
C HIS A 732 -15.69 -15.25 32.60
N LEU A 733 -16.27 -14.67 33.66
CA LEU A 733 -17.63 -14.99 34.12
C LEU A 733 -18.66 -13.90 33.79
N ARG A 734 -18.23 -12.66 33.53
CA ARG A 734 -19.13 -11.51 33.32
C ARG A 734 -20.07 -11.58 32.11
N HIS A 735 -19.83 -12.51 31.17
CA HIS A 735 -20.69 -12.75 30.01
C HIS A 735 -21.39 -14.13 30.04
N ARG A 736 -21.19 -14.91 31.11
CA ARG A 736 -21.66 -16.30 31.23
C ARG A 736 -22.96 -16.39 32.05
N LEU A 737 -24.08 -16.15 31.38
CA LEU A 737 -25.43 -16.31 31.95
C LEU A 737 -25.67 -17.75 32.46
N ASP A 738 -25.14 -18.73 31.74
CA ASP A 738 -25.21 -20.16 32.03
C ASP A 738 -24.48 -20.55 33.33
N LEU A 739 -23.41 -19.83 33.68
CA LEU A 739 -22.66 -20.01 34.93
C LEU A 739 -23.14 -19.06 36.05
N GLY A 740 -24.20 -18.30 35.81
CA GLY A 740 -24.79 -17.37 36.77
C GLY A 740 -23.96 -16.12 37.05
N GLY A 741 -23.01 -15.78 36.16
CA GLY A 741 -22.24 -14.53 36.23
C GLY A 741 -23.03 -13.28 35.86
N VAL A 742 -24.27 -13.44 35.38
CA VAL A 742 -25.19 -12.34 35.01
C VAL A 742 -26.61 -12.65 35.45
N ARG A 743 -27.30 -11.64 36.00
CA ARG A 743 -28.74 -11.62 36.25
C ARG A 743 -29.34 -10.39 35.58
N LEU A 744 -30.25 -10.62 34.64
CA LEU A 744 -30.90 -9.57 33.86
C LEU A 744 -32.30 -9.28 34.42
N ASN A 745 -32.84 -8.11 34.06
CA ASN A 745 -34.21 -7.71 34.35
C ASN A 745 -34.57 -7.73 35.85
N VAL A 746 -33.67 -7.18 36.69
CA VAL A 746 -33.96 -6.94 38.10
C VAL A 746 -34.78 -5.66 38.17
N VAL A 747 -36.04 -5.76 38.60
CA VAL A 747 -37.03 -4.66 38.48
C VAL A 747 -37.20 -3.82 39.74
N ASP A 748 -36.71 -4.27 40.90
CA ASP A 748 -36.89 -3.60 42.18
C ASP A 748 -35.73 -3.88 43.16
N ALA A 749 -35.64 -3.07 44.22
CA ALA A 749 -34.59 -3.14 45.23
C ALA A 749 -34.54 -4.47 46.00
N ASP A 750 -35.70 -5.05 46.32
CA ASP A 750 -35.75 -6.31 47.08
C ASP A 750 -35.26 -7.49 46.25
N SER A 751 -35.64 -7.52 44.98
CA SER A 751 -35.15 -8.46 43.97
C SER A 751 -33.65 -8.30 43.78
N LEU A 752 -33.13 -7.07 43.77
CA LEU A 752 -31.70 -6.82 43.65
C LEU A 752 -30.92 -7.41 44.84
N ARG A 753 -31.33 -7.12 46.08
CA ARG A 753 -30.68 -7.68 47.28
C ARG A 753 -30.61 -9.21 47.26
N ARG A 754 -31.72 -9.87 46.92
CA ARG A 754 -31.77 -11.34 46.78
C ARG A 754 -30.83 -11.86 45.71
N ASN A 755 -30.78 -11.19 44.54
CA ASN A 755 -29.90 -11.57 43.45
C ASN A 755 -28.41 -11.37 43.81
N VAL A 756 -28.06 -10.29 44.53
CA VAL A 756 -26.69 -10.05 45.02
C VAL A 756 -26.22 -11.18 45.94
N GLU A 757 -27.03 -11.54 46.95
CA GLU A 757 -26.68 -12.63 47.86
C GLU A 757 -26.55 -13.97 47.13
N HIS A 758 -27.47 -14.26 46.20
CA HIS A 758 -27.44 -15.48 45.43
C HIS A 758 -26.18 -15.54 44.54
N MET A 759 -25.91 -14.49 43.75
CA MET A 759 -24.73 -14.44 42.89
C MET A 759 -23.44 -14.56 43.70
N ARG A 760 -23.31 -13.88 44.85
CA ARG A 760 -22.12 -14.03 45.72
C ARG A 760 -21.92 -15.46 46.19
N ARG A 761 -22.98 -16.16 46.62
CA ARG A 761 -22.90 -17.57 47.03
C ARG A 761 -22.52 -18.49 45.86
N LEU A 762 -23.13 -18.27 44.70
CA LEU A 762 -22.90 -19.08 43.50
C LEU A 762 -21.48 -18.91 42.96
N LEU A 763 -20.96 -17.68 43.01
CA LEU A 763 -19.66 -17.31 42.42
C LEU A 763 -18.48 -17.46 43.38
N ALA A 764 -18.73 -17.58 44.70
CA ALA A 764 -17.69 -17.79 45.70
C ALA A 764 -16.72 -18.96 45.41
N PRO A 765 -17.15 -20.12 44.89
CA PRO A 765 -16.23 -21.20 44.51
C PRO A 765 -15.25 -20.81 43.39
N PHE A 766 -15.60 -19.83 42.56
CA PHE A 766 -14.75 -19.31 41.48
C PHE A 766 -13.85 -18.16 41.95
N GLY A 767 -13.89 -17.79 43.24
CA GLY A 767 -13.07 -16.70 43.79
C GLY A 767 -13.57 -15.29 43.44
N VAL A 768 -14.69 -15.15 42.74
CA VAL A 768 -15.24 -13.85 42.34
C VAL A 768 -16.01 -13.21 43.49
N ARG A 769 -15.60 -11.99 43.86
CA ARG A 769 -16.24 -11.20 44.93
C ARG A 769 -16.84 -9.90 44.44
N GLU A 770 -16.30 -9.35 43.38
CA GLU A 770 -16.70 -8.05 42.82
C GLU A 770 -17.89 -8.22 41.87
N LEU A 771 -18.93 -7.44 42.14
CA LEU A 771 -20.13 -7.35 41.32
C LEU A 771 -20.37 -5.89 40.92
N GLU A 772 -21.04 -5.69 39.80
CA GLU A 772 -21.48 -4.38 39.31
C GLU A 772 -22.97 -4.39 38.98
N VAL A 773 -23.60 -3.23 39.13
CA VAL A 773 -24.97 -2.96 38.70
C VAL A 773 -24.93 -2.01 37.50
N GLN A 774 -25.75 -2.28 36.49
CA GLN A 774 -25.84 -1.47 35.28
C GLN A 774 -27.31 -1.37 34.85
N ALA A 775 -27.73 -0.23 34.28
CA ALA A 775 -29.07 -0.12 33.70
C ALA A 775 -29.29 -1.13 32.56
N MET A 776 -30.53 -1.58 32.34
CA MET A 776 -30.86 -2.40 31.19
C MET A 776 -30.90 -1.54 29.92
N ALA A 777 -30.09 -1.90 28.93
CA ALA A 777 -30.21 -1.36 27.58
C ALA A 777 -31.44 -1.94 26.85
N PRO A 778 -31.96 -1.27 25.81
CA PRO A 778 -32.98 -1.82 24.92
C PRO A 778 -32.59 -3.19 24.35
N ALA A 779 -33.57 -4.08 24.19
CA ALA A 779 -33.34 -5.40 23.65
C ALA A 779 -32.92 -5.30 22.17
N GLY A 780 -31.84 -5.99 21.81
CA GLY A 780 -31.26 -5.90 20.47
C GLY A 780 -30.29 -7.03 20.17
N GLN A 781 -29.71 -6.99 18.98
CA GLN A 781 -28.69 -7.94 18.56
C GLN A 781 -27.34 -7.56 19.16
N ALA A 782 -26.73 -8.48 19.90
CA ALA A 782 -25.38 -8.30 20.42
C ALA A 782 -24.36 -8.41 19.27
N CYS A 783 -23.47 -7.43 19.20
CA CYS A 783 -22.37 -7.30 18.26
C CYS A 783 -21.05 -7.11 19.02
N MET A 784 -19.94 -7.39 18.36
CA MET A 784 -18.60 -7.09 18.85
C MET A 784 -17.90 -6.16 17.87
N LEU A 785 -17.21 -5.17 18.43
CA LEU A 785 -16.39 -4.23 17.70
C LEU A 785 -15.05 -4.14 18.42
N THR A 786 -13.97 -4.42 17.71
CA THR A 786 -12.61 -4.31 18.24
C THR A 786 -11.78 -3.43 17.34
N ALA A 787 -10.78 -2.79 17.90
CA ALA A 787 -9.74 -2.14 17.13
C ALA A 787 -8.37 -2.40 17.76
N LEU A 788 -7.35 -2.51 16.93
CA LEU A 788 -5.96 -2.70 17.38
C LEU A 788 -5.01 -1.87 16.53
N GLU A 789 -3.88 -1.47 17.12
CA GLU A 789 -2.75 -0.92 16.36
C GLU A 789 -1.76 -2.04 16.02
N ASP A 790 -1.76 -2.45 14.77
CA ASP A 790 -0.88 -3.48 14.24
C ASP A 790 0.47 -2.88 13.84
N PRO A 791 1.61 -3.52 14.19
CA PRO A 791 2.91 -3.00 13.81
C PRO A 791 3.14 -2.91 12.30
N LEU A 792 2.56 -3.84 11.50
CA LEU A 792 2.64 -3.82 10.05
C LEU A 792 1.55 -2.91 9.48
N LEU A 793 0.28 -3.26 9.67
CA LEU A 793 -0.88 -2.68 8.99
C LEU A 793 -1.32 -1.31 9.54
N GLY A 794 -0.90 -0.96 10.76
CA GLY A 794 -1.45 0.15 11.51
C GLY A 794 -2.83 -0.19 12.09
N PRO A 795 -3.81 0.71 12.03
CA PRO A 795 -5.10 0.53 12.66
C PRO A 795 -5.87 -0.58 11.95
N VAL A 796 -6.43 -1.49 12.71
CA VAL A 796 -7.34 -2.52 12.21
C VAL A 796 -8.59 -2.45 13.04
N VAL A 797 -9.74 -2.26 12.38
CA VAL A 797 -11.06 -2.33 13.00
C VAL A 797 -11.68 -3.66 12.61
N SER A 798 -12.28 -4.37 13.57
CA SER A 798 -12.92 -5.67 13.34
C SER A 798 -14.34 -5.66 13.87
N PHE A 799 -15.27 -6.19 13.07
CA PHE A 799 -16.69 -6.25 13.41
C PHE A 799 -17.22 -7.67 13.21
N GLY A 800 -18.10 -8.08 14.11
CA GLY A 800 -18.81 -9.37 14.03
C GLY A 800 -20.05 -9.39 14.91
N ILE A 801 -20.94 -10.35 14.68
CA ILE A 801 -22.09 -10.58 15.56
C ILE A 801 -21.58 -11.32 16.81
N ALA A 802 -22.01 -10.95 18.01
CA ALA A 802 -21.52 -11.62 19.22
C ALA A 802 -22.04 -13.07 19.33
N GLY A 803 -21.16 -13.99 19.76
CA GLY A 803 -21.50 -15.39 20.07
C GLY A 803 -20.49 -16.41 19.50
N ASP A 804 -20.56 -17.64 20.00
CA ASP A 804 -19.60 -18.72 19.72
C ASP A 804 -19.39 -18.99 18.22
N ALA A 805 -20.43 -18.82 17.40
CA ALA A 805 -20.30 -19.01 15.95
C ALA A 805 -19.28 -18.04 15.33
N THR A 806 -19.23 -16.80 15.79
CA THR A 806 -18.27 -15.80 15.30
C THR A 806 -16.86 -16.09 15.78
N ASP A 807 -16.71 -16.45 17.06
CA ASP A 807 -15.41 -16.74 17.65
C ASP A 807 -14.79 -18.06 17.15
N LEU A 808 -15.62 -19.09 16.90
CA LEU A 808 -15.16 -20.42 16.47
C LEU A 808 -15.07 -20.59 14.95
N LEU A 809 -15.95 -19.94 14.18
CA LEU A 809 -15.96 -20.04 12.72
C LEU A 809 -15.23 -18.88 12.04
N GLY A 810 -14.74 -17.91 12.83
CA GLY A 810 -14.03 -16.75 12.29
C GLY A 810 -14.92 -15.83 11.45
N ASP A 811 -16.20 -15.65 11.82
CA ASP A 811 -17.15 -14.78 11.09
C ASP A 811 -16.92 -13.29 11.39
N TRP A 812 -15.66 -12.88 11.30
CA TRP A 812 -15.17 -11.53 11.51
C TRP A 812 -14.95 -10.83 10.18
N VAL A 813 -15.15 -9.52 10.18
CA VAL A 813 -14.75 -8.67 9.06
C VAL A 813 -13.77 -7.64 9.57
N HIS A 814 -12.61 -7.58 8.93
CA HIS A 814 -11.54 -6.67 9.27
C HIS A 814 -11.46 -5.54 8.22
N ARG A 815 -11.16 -4.33 8.66
CA ARG A 815 -10.97 -3.16 7.81
C ARG A 815 -9.79 -2.32 8.30
N VAL A 816 -9.09 -1.66 7.39
CA VAL A 816 -7.90 -0.85 7.70
C VAL A 816 -8.23 0.62 7.41
N PRO A 817 -8.40 1.47 8.43
CA PRO A 817 -8.62 2.91 8.25
C PRO A 817 -7.52 3.62 7.42
N PRO A 818 -7.83 4.76 6.79
CA PRO A 818 -9.09 5.51 6.87
C PRO A 818 -10.23 4.83 6.08
N LEU A 819 -11.41 4.74 6.70
CA LEU A 819 -12.62 4.18 6.08
C LEU A 819 -13.52 5.29 5.54
N THR A 820 -14.34 4.93 4.56
CA THR A 820 -15.45 5.75 4.05
C THR A 820 -16.78 5.27 4.63
N ASP A 821 -17.82 6.09 4.51
CA ASP A 821 -19.21 5.72 4.82
C ASP A 821 -19.61 4.36 4.20
N ARG A 822 -19.22 4.10 2.95
CA ARG A 822 -19.49 2.85 2.23
C ARG A 822 -18.63 1.69 2.69
N ASP A 823 -17.41 1.96 3.14
CA ASP A 823 -16.54 0.91 3.69
C ASP A 823 -17.11 0.42 5.02
N VAL A 824 -17.62 1.34 5.86
CA VAL A 824 -18.33 1.04 7.10
C VAL A 824 -19.64 0.28 6.85
N ALA A 825 -20.47 0.79 5.93
CA ALA A 825 -21.72 0.13 5.54
C ALA A 825 -21.49 -1.31 5.05
N ARG A 826 -20.45 -1.53 4.25
CA ARG A 826 -20.06 -2.88 3.80
C ARG A 826 -19.52 -3.73 4.95
N MET A 827 -18.70 -3.16 5.83
CA MET A 827 -18.14 -3.86 6.98
C MET A 827 -19.23 -4.42 7.91
N VAL A 828 -20.26 -3.64 8.22
CA VAL A 828 -21.36 -4.07 9.09
C VAL A 828 -22.22 -5.18 8.44
N ARG A 829 -22.34 -5.18 7.11
CA ARG A 829 -23.18 -6.12 6.36
C ARG A 829 -22.45 -7.39 5.91
N ALA A 830 -21.13 -7.40 5.96
CA ALA A 830 -20.30 -8.47 5.41
C ALA A 830 -20.25 -9.77 6.23
N PRO A 831 -20.33 -9.79 7.58
CA PRO A 831 -20.37 -11.05 8.33
C PRO A 831 -21.53 -11.92 7.84
N ARG A 832 -21.34 -13.23 7.74
CA ARG A 832 -22.39 -14.16 7.31
C ARG A 832 -23.59 -14.11 8.25
N ALA A 833 -23.35 -13.93 9.54
CA ALA A 833 -24.37 -13.74 10.56
C ALA A 833 -25.07 -12.37 10.52
N ALA A 834 -24.60 -11.40 9.72
CA ALA A 834 -25.20 -10.05 9.64
C ALA A 834 -26.63 -10.05 9.11
N VAL A 835 -27.10 -11.15 8.50
CA VAL A 835 -28.53 -11.37 8.20
C VAL A 835 -29.42 -11.15 9.42
N LYS A 836 -28.93 -11.40 10.64
CA LYS A 836 -29.66 -11.14 11.90
C LYS A 836 -29.95 -9.65 12.12
N LEU A 837 -29.10 -8.75 11.62
CA LEU A 837 -29.28 -7.30 11.76
C LEU A 837 -30.47 -6.78 10.94
N ARG A 838 -30.84 -7.48 9.86
CA ARG A 838 -31.95 -7.09 8.96
C ARG A 838 -33.32 -7.62 9.42
N GLY A 839 -33.38 -8.32 10.54
CA GLY A 839 -34.57 -9.01 11.02
C GLY A 839 -34.77 -10.36 10.33
N THR A 840 -34.80 -11.42 11.13
CA THR A 840 -35.07 -12.79 10.68
C THR A 840 -36.02 -13.47 11.66
N GLY A 841 -36.91 -14.32 11.17
CA GLY A 841 -37.80 -15.11 12.04
C GLY A 841 -38.77 -14.29 12.92
N GLY A 842 -39.17 -13.09 12.49
CA GLY A 842 -40.10 -12.22 13.22
C GLY A 842 -39.45 -11.24 14.21
N VAL A 843 -38.12 -11.23 14.31
CA VAL A 843 -37.36 -10.22 15.06
C VAL A 843 -37.23 -8.95 14.20
N PRO A 844 -37.44 -7.74 14.77
CA PRO A 844 -37.28 -6.49 14.04
C PRO A 844 -35.82 -6.25 13.59
N SER A 845 -35.63 -5.45 12.54
CA SER A 845 -34.32 -4.97 12.14
C SER A 845 -33.74 -4.02 13.17
N VAL A 846 -32.41 -3.97 13.27
CA VAL A 846 -31.71 -3.01 14.13
C VAL A 846 -31.58 -1.65 13.44
N ASP A 847 -31.28 -0.60 14.20
CA ASP A 847 -30.82 0.68 13.66
C ASP A 847 -29.41 0.53 13.07
N LEU A 848 -29.36 0.21 11.78
CA LEU A 848 -28.11 0.06 11.04
C LEU A 848 -27.33 1.38 10.94
N ALA A 849 -28.02 2.52 10.86
CA ALA A 849 -27.36 3.82 10.73
C ALA A 849 -26.61 4.19 12.02
N ALA A 850 -27.22 3.95 13.18
CA ALA A 850 -26.55 4.17 14.47
C ALA A 850 -25.36 3.21 14.68
N LEU A 851 -25.46 1.97 14.20
CA LEU A 851 -24.35 1.01 14.26
C LEU A 851 -23.20 1.39 13.32
N GLU A 852 -23.52 1.87 12.12
CA GLU A 852 -22.55 2.38 11.17
C GLU A 852 -21.86 3.65 11.71
N ASP A 853 -22.59 4.59 12.31
CA ASP A 853 -22.00 5.78 12.94
C ASP A 853 -21.01 5.40 14.06
N LEU A 854 -21.36 4.44 14.92
CA LEU A 854 -20.44 3.94 15.96
C LEU A 854 -19.15 3.34 15.35
N VAL A 855 -19.28 2.47 14.34
CA VAL A 855 -18.11 1.89 13.66
C VAL A 855 -17.27 2.98 12.99
N GLY A 856 -17.91 3.99 12.39
CA GLY A 856 -17.25 5.14 11.79
C GLY A 856 -16.45 5.96 12.81
N ARG A 857 -17.03 6.29 13.96
CA ARG A 857 -16.35 6.99 15.06
C ARG A 857 -15.14 6.22 15.58
N VAL A 858 -15.27 4.90 15.73
CA VAL A 858 -14.17 4.02 16.15
C VAL A 858 -13.07 3.98 15.09
N SER A 859 -13.42 3.96 13.81
CA SER A 859 -12.45 4.05 12.71
C SER A 859 -11.66 5.37 12.75
N VAL A 860 -12.32 6.51 12.99
CA VAL A 860 -11.67 7.82 13.08
C VAL A 860 -10.77 7.88 14.32
N LEU A 861 -11.28 7.50 15.50
CA LEU A 861 -10.51 7.41 16.74
C LEU A 861 -9.23 6.59 16.55
N LYS A 862 -9.34 5.43 15.90
CA LYS A 862 -8.22 4.53 15.73
C LYS A 862 -7.18 5.06 14.73
N ASP A 863 -7.59 5.82 13.71
CA ASP A 863 -6.65 6.45 12.76
C ASP A 863 -5.92 7.65 13.37
N ASP A 864 -6.65 8.44 14.18
CA ASP A 864 -6.15 9.63 14.88
C ASP A 864 -5.18 9.26 16.03
N LEU A 865 -5.50 8.22 16.81
CA LEU A 865 -4.78 7.86 18.04
C LEU A 865 -4.03 6.51 17.92
N PRO A 866 -2.79 6.49 17.38
CA PRO A 866 -1.98 5.27 17.27
C PRO A 866 -1.56 4.70 18.63
N GLN A 867 -1.48 5.54 19.66
CA GLN A 867 -1.18 5.15 21.04
C GLN A 867 -2.26 4.22 21.62
N VAL A 868 -3.50 4.28 21.12
CA VAL A 868 -4.55 3.32 21.46
C VAL A 868 -4.20 1.99 20.79
N ALA A 869 -3.50 1.14 21.54
CA ALA A 869 -2.99 -0.14 21.08
C ALA A 869 -4.10 -1.18 20.91
N ARG A 870 -5.09 -1.18 21.82
CA ARG A 870 -6.26 -2.04 21.73
C ARG A 870 -7.50 -1.34 22.25
N LEU A 871 -8.61 -1.55 21.57
CA LEU A 871 -9.95 -1.10 21.91
C LEU A 871 -10.91 -2.27 21.71
N ARG A 872 -11.77 -2.52 22.70
CA ARG A 872 -12.76 -3.60 22.62
C ARG A 872 -14.10 -3.13 23.16
N PHE A 873 -15.15 -3.28 22.34
CA PHE A 873 -16.53 -3.13 22.74
C PHE A 873 -17.19 -4.51 22.78
N ALA A 874 -17.50 -4.98 23.98
CA ALA A 874 -17.96 -6.34 24.21
C ALA A 874 -19.05 -6.40 25.32
N PRO A 875 -20.34 -6.42 24.96
CA PRO A 875 -20.92 -6.25 23.62
C PRO A 875 -21.43 -4.83 23.35
N VAL A 876 -21.64 -4.54 22.06
CA VAL A 876 -22.52 -3.47 21.58
C VAL A 876 -23.90 -4.09 21.34
N LEU A 877 -24.96 -3.53 21.93
CA LEU A 877 -26.33 -3.93 21.63
C LEU A 877 -26.90 -3.03 20.55
N ALA A 878 -27.28 -3.62 19.41
CA ALA A 878 -27.97 -2.93 18.33
C ALA A 878 -29.46 -3.22 18.40
N ALA A 879 -30.25 -2.24 18.82
CA ALA A 879 -31.71 -2.30 18.94
C ALA A 879 -32.38 -1.57 17.76
N PRO A 880 -33.70 -1.69 17.57
CA PRO A 880 -34.40 -1.01 16.47
C PRO A 880 -34.33 0.53 16.53
N GLU A 881 -34.20 1.11 17.73
CA GLU A 881 -34.17 2.55 17.96
C GLU A 881 -32.77 3.11 18.29
N GLY A 882 -31.71 2.32 18.14
CA GLY A 882 -30.34 2.79 18.31
C GLY A 882 -29.35 1.73 18.76
N VAL A 883 -28.13 2.17 19.13
CA VAL A 883 -27.07 1.31 19.65
C VAL A 883 -26.69 1.69 21.07
N THR A 884 -26.34 0.71 21.89
CA THR A 884 -25.84 0.92 23.25
C THR A 884 -24.55 0.14 23.45
N VAL A 885 -23.48 0.86 23.76
CA VAL A 885 -22.20 0.25 24.15
C VAL A 885 -22.30 -0.14 25.62
N LEU A 886 -22.38 -1.44 25.92
CA LEU A 886 -22.50 -1.89 27.30
C LEU A 886 -21.18 -1.82 28.07
N GLN A 887 -20.06 -1.94 27.35
CA GLN A 887 -18.74 -1.99 27.95
C GLN A 887 -17.70 -1.63 26.89
N ALA A 888 -16.68 -0.91 27.30
CA ALA A 888 -15.47 -0.68 26.53
C ALA A 888 -14.24 -1.03 27.36
N GLU A 889 -13.16 -1.44 26.69
CA GLU A 889 -11.85 -1.62 27.28
C GLU A 889 -10.80 -1.00 26.35
N VAL A 890 -9.94 -0.15 26.90
CA VAL A 890 -8.89 0.56 26.16
C VAL A 890 -7.54 0.27 26.78
N HIS A 891 -6.59 -0.10 25.93
CA HIS A 891 -5.18 -0.23 26.27
C HIS A 891 -4.36 0.73 25.43
N VAL A 892 -3.47 1.47 26.07
CA VAL A 892 -2.55 2.40 25.41
C VAL A 892 -1.12 1.89 25.49
N ALA A 893 -0.29 2.26 24.52
CA ALA A 893 1.14 1.95 24.47
C ALA A 893 1.95 3.19 24.10
N ASN A 894 3.25 3.18 24.42
CA ASN A 894 4.15 4.25 24.02
C ASN A 894 4.29 4.33 22.49
N ALA A 895 3.95 5.50 21.93
CA ALA A 895 3.89 5.78 20.49
C ALA A 895 5.24 5.79 19.76
N ALA A 896 6.37 5.70 20.49
CA ALA A 896 7.74 5.87 19.95
C ALA A 896 8.11 4.91 18.79
N ARG A 897 7.18 4.05 18.37
CA ARG A 897 7.30 3.16 17.23
C ARG A 897 6.16 3.32 16.22
N ARG A 898 5.62 4.50 15.88
CA ARG A 898 4.89 4.66 14.60
C ARG A 898 5.87 5.07 13.49
N THR A 899 6.11 4.18 12.50
CA THR A 899 6.89 4.51 11.28
C THR A 899 6.02 5.06 10.14
N ASP A 900 4.69 5.13 10.34
CA ASP A 900 3.77 5.83 9.45
C ASP A 900 3.64 7.30 9.86
N SER A 901 4.77 8.01 9.87
CA SER A 901 4.71 9.46 9.89
C SER A 901 4.17 9.94 8.53
N ALA A 902 3.38 11.01 8.50
CA ALA A 902 3.01 11.71 7.26
C ALA A 902 4.23 12.32 6.51
N ARG A 903 5.45 12.00 6.93
CA ARG A 903 6.71 12.46 6.36
C ARG A 903 7.01 11.67 5.11
N ARG A 904 7.54 12.38 4.12
CA ARG A 904 8.02 11.79 2.88
C ARG A 904 9.39 11.18 3.15
N ALA A 905 9.44 9.87 3.39
CA ALA A 905 10.68 9.17 3.65
C ALA A 905 10.77 7.88 2.84
N LEU A 906 11.88 7.68 2.14
CA LEU A 906 12.31 6.35 1.72
C LEU A 906 12.76 5.60 2.99
N ARG A 907 12.19 4.42 3.26
CA ARG A 907 12.61 3.60 4.41
C ARG A 907 14.03 3.05 4.14
N GLY A 908 14.86 2.95 5.19
CA GLY A 908 16.22 2.37 5.08
C GLY A 908 17.28 2.79 6.11
N ARG A 909 16.90 3.44 7.23
CA ARG A 909 17.77 3.59 8.41
C ARG A 909 17.08 3.10 9.66
#